data_AF-A0AAV1ZLF5-F1
#
_entry.id   AF-A0AAV1ZLF5-F1
#
_cell.length_a   1.000
_cell.length_b   1.000
_cell.length_c   1.000
_cell.angle_alpha   90.00
_cell.angle_beta   90.00
_cell.angle_gamma   90.00
#
_symmetry.space_group_name_H-M   'P 1'
#
loop_
_entity.id
_entity.type
_entity.pdbx_description
1 polymer ?
#
loop_
_entity_poly.entity_id
_entity_poly.type
_entity_poly.pdbx_seq_one_letter_code
_entity_poly.pdbx_strand_id
1 'polypeptide(L)'
;MIMVHDGYQQTTDLLNAIYREEFLYVIHINKQNPDLRRELNHLISQSNFPSHNIYILPEERSFVTPFSSYENVRAQLEGFSELLCLGSWDFVISLSENDIPLRNIDDLAAALSPYRGFSFLSLPPNSAKYEEESALNDIVFSACDGFVYKVAHKKPTSKIRIFRTSGRGAFSRDFTAYLVNETKRSEVLNDHQFYLQTDILPDESYISTVLMNSPHRDSVYFASIFGTMDIEVGNYLSEFYICKNHSQLECSGIEELISKSHSSFFVRFRSQPPPDIRAFTLSLAKDNYYGLFEKYFPPILQRLIVEDAVKRFLAKEKLPSNNLHVESIVKFHITPSLVPRDPCCSSHSLTSYSEITDFTYWIVANLFNSTSGKYIEARLMVQPSLQNRFCFSDGDLRMAFISPWIGHLEPSDRQFSRFTPEIIMPLPFGPAFTDDILINLFFSTEVVNSKCKTDHKGNPILSPMNTKNFTDFIIVNLRLISPNYEEKCATNILLNWKNEETKTTSTQQKKRAIVKSFVMRCNNMEPGKWTLQIREMEPVKSDVYHFPLYLFDIQTSGDLASQLNELVHLWDLKRFLLLNNENSFKFFESETQDENLDIPKKKIKLSDFHNSENAKHQRSGNSDFHQWFICTGGFASTFSLCLLIVLVYYRKSRFHQNLIWVLLLSMILIVLLQIALYLTLCGQ
;
A
#
# COMPACT_ATOMS: atom_id res chain seq x y z
N MET A 1 -2.94 8.02 13.82
CA MET A 1 -4.15 8.87 13.90
C MET A 1 -5.24 8.20 13.10
N ILE A 2 -6.42 7.97 13.67
CA ILE A 2 -7.57 7.34 13.00
C ILE A 2 -8.71 8.36 12.96
N MET A 3 -9.20 8.68 11.77
CA MET A 3 -10.41 9.49 11.60
C MET A 3 -11.62 8.58 11.41
N VAL A 4 -12.66 8.76 12.22
CA VAL A 4 -13.88 7.96 12.18
C VAL A 4 -15.06 8.87 11.83
N HIS A 5 -15.67 8.63 10.68
CA HIS A 5 -16.82 9.38 10.18
C HIS A 5 -18.15 8.69 10.56
N ASP A 6 -18.27 7.39 10.31
CA ASP A 6 -19.53 6.65 10.50
C ASP A 6 -19.38 5.17 10.93
N GLY A 7 -18.26 4.51 10.61
CA GLY A 7 -18.09 3.07 10.81
C GLY A 7 -17.38 2.66 12.11
N TYR A 8 -18.12 2.43 13.20
CA TYR A 8 -17.54 1.93 14.46
C TYR A 8 -17.01 0.48 14.37
N GLN A 9 -17.70 -0.40 13.64
CA GLN A 9 -17.26 -1.79 13.47
C GLN A 9 -15.99 -1.84 12.62
N GLN A 10 -15.96 -1.06 11.53
CA GLN A 10 -14.81 -0.97 10.65
C GLN A 10 -13.58 -0.43 11.39
N THR A 11 -13.79 0.58 12.25
CA THR A 11 -12.75 1.10 13.15
C THR A 11 -12.23 0.05 14.11
N THR A 12 -13.13 -0.74 14.72
CA THR A 12 -12.78 -1.80 15.66
C THR A 12 -11.97 -2.91 14.96
N ASP A 13 -12.37 -3.30 13.76
CA ASP A 13 -11.63 -4.30 12.97
C ASP A 13 -10.25 -3.79 12.54
N LEU A 14 -10.16 -2.51 12.14
CA LEU A 14 -8.89 -1.86 11.83
C LEU A 14 -7.98 -1.88 13.06
N LEU A 15 -8.46 -1.39 14.21
CA LEU A 15 -7.72 -1.41 15.47
C LEU A 15 -7.25 -2.81 15.82
N ASN A 16 -8.12 -3.82 15.74
CA ASN A 16 -7.77 -5.23 15.99
C ASN A 16 -6.62 -5.72 15.10
N ALA A 17 -6.55 -5.26 13.85
CA ALA A 17 -5.53 -5.67 12.91
C ALA A 17 -4.19 -4.94 13.11
N ILE A 18 -4.21 -3.69 13.58
CA ILE A 18 -3.00 -2.86 13.69
C ILE A 18 -2.49 -2.67 15.12
N TYR A 19 -3.22 -3.15 16.14
CA TYR A 19 -2.88 -2.92 17.54
C TYR A 19 -1.53 -3.55 17.94
N ARG A 20 -0.67 -2.75 18.58
CA ARG A 20 0.57 -3.14 19.27
C ARG A 20 0.70 -2.30 20.53
N GLU A 21 1.22 -2.85 21.61
CA GLU A 21 1.42 -2.12 22.87
C GLU A 21 2.44 -0.98 22.71
N GLU A 22 3.40 -1.15 21.79
CA GLU A 22 4.47 -0.19 21.51
C GLU A 22 4.02 1.00 20.65
N PHE A 23 2.82 0.94 20.05
CA PHE A 23 2.29 2.00 19.17
C PHE A 23 1.26 2.87 19.89
N LEU A 24 1.04 4.08 19.37
CA LEU A 24 0.08 5.04 19.90
C LEU A 24 -1.06 5.27 18.91
N TYR A 25 -2.29 5.22 19.40
CA TYR A 25 -3.51 5.41 18.62
C TYR A 25 -4.25 6.62 19.16
N VAL A 26 -4.33 7.69 18.37
CA VAL A 26 -5.27 8.80 18.61
C VAL A 26 -6.41 8.68 17.61
N ILE A 27 -7.65 8.76 18.12
CA ILE A 27 -8.88 8.56 17.35
C ILE A 27 -9.72 9.84 17.42
N HIS A 28 -10.02 10.42 16.26
CA HIS A 28 -11.01 11.48 16.10
C HIS A 28 -12.33 10.85 15.67
N ILE A 29 -13.44 11.34 16.24
CA ILE A 29 -14.80 10.89 15.90
C ILE A 29 -15.58 12.08 15.39
N ASN A 30 -16.14 11.97 14.19
CA ASN A 30 -16.98 13.00 13.58
C ASN A 30 -18.17 13.33 14.47
N LYS A 31 -18.40 14.62 14.72
CA LYS A 31 -19.50 15.12 15.57
C LYS A 31 -20.89 14.92 14.97
N GLN A 32 -20.99 14.65 13.67
CA GLN A 32 -22.27 14.56 12.99
C GLN A 32 -23.12 13.37 13.48
N ASN A 33 -22.49 12.33 14.02
CA ASN A 33 -23.18 11.16 14.56
C ASN A 33 -22.93 11.04 16.08
N PRO A 34 -23.87 11.46 16.94
CA PRO A 34 -23.67 11.47 18.39
C PRO A 34 -23.55 10.06 19.00
N ASP A 35 -24.17 9.05 18.38
CA ASP A 35 -24.15 7.68 18.87
C ASP A 35 -22.82 6.96 18.59
N LEU A 36 -22.12 7.37 17.53
CA LEU A 36 -20.87 6.76 17.08
C LEU A 36 -19.80 6.69 18.17
N ARG A 37 -19.66 7.78 18.93
CA ARG A 37 -18.71 7.87 20.06
C ARG A 37 -19.05 6.90 21.17
N ARG A 38 -20.33 6.81 21.53
CA ARG A 38 -20.81 5.92 22.59
C ARG A 38 -20.58 4.46 22.21
N GLU A 39 -20.92 4.07 20.98
CA GLU A 39 -20.71 2.72 20.48
C GLU A 39 -19.22 2.37 20.39
N LEU A 40 -18.38 3.25 19.84
CA LEU A 40 -16.94 2.99 19.74
C LEU A 40 -16.27 2.88 21.11
N ASN A 41 -16.63 3.74 22.07
CA ASN A 41 -16.17 3.62 23.45
C ASN A 41 -16.61 2.28 24.06
N HIS A 42 -17.85 1.86 23.83
CA HIS A 42 -18.36 0.59 24.31
C HIS A 42 -17.55 -0.58 23.75
N LEU A 43 -17.35 -0.63 22.43
CA LEU A 43 -16.59 -1.70 21.78
C LEU A 43 -15.11 -1.74 22.21
N ILE A 44 -14.46 -0.59 22.32
CA ILE A 44 -13.08 -0.52 22.83
C ILE A 44 -13.04 -1.01 24.28
N SER A 45 -14.01 -0.63 25.13
CA SER A 45 -14.05 -1.09 26.51
C SER A 45 -14.31 -2.60 26.67
N GLN A 46 -14.98 -3.22 25.69
CA GLN A 46 -15.23 -4.66 25.65
C GLN A 46 -14.08 -5.45 25.02
N SER A 47 -13.20 -4.78 24.28
CA SER A 47 -12.05 -5.39 23.64
C SER A 47 -10.94 -5.71 24.66
N ASN A 48 -10.02 -6.59 24.27
CA ASN A 48 -8.85 -6.92 25.09
C ASN A 48 -7.70 -5.92 24.93
N PHE A 49 -7.92 -4.75 24.34
CA PHE A 49 -6.85 -3.76 24.19
C PHE A 49 -6.48 -3.17 25.56
N PRO A 50 -5.19 -3.19 25.94
CA PRO A 50 -4.70 -2.30 26.98
C PRO A 50 -5.09 -0.86 26.68
N SER A 51 -5.71 -0.17 27.65
CA SER A 51 -6.23 1.19 27.46
C SER A 51 -5.15 2.28 27.44
N HIS A 52 -3.89 1.95 27.73
CA HIS A 52 -2.84 2.93 27.99
C HIS A 52 -2.27 3.59 26.72
N ASN A 53 -2.60 3.10 25.53
CA ASN A 53 -2.06 3.58 24.26
C ASN A 53 -3.13 3.89 23.20
N ILE A 54 -4.41 3.84 23.56
CA ILE A 54 -5.55 4.26 22.71
C ILE A 54 -6.22 5.47 23.34
N TYR A 55 -6.29 6.57 22.58
CA TYR A 55 -6.80 7.85 23.02
C TYR A 55 -7.87 8.35 22.06
N ILE A 56 -9.12 8.39 22.52
CA ILE A 56 -10.20 9.03 21.77
C ILE A 56 -10.21 10.50 22.12
N LEU A 57 -10.06 11.38 21.12
CA LEU A 57 -10.15 12.83 21.34
C LEU A 57 -11.49 13.18 21.99
N PRO A 58 -11.53 14.09 22.97
CA PRO A 58 -12.77 14.47 23.63
C PRO A 58 -13.72 15.16 22.64
N GLU A 59 -15.00 15.24 23.00
CA GLU A 59 -16.02 15.77 22.11
C GLU A 59 -15.73 17.23 21.75
N GLU A 60 -15.25 18.05 22.67
CA GLU A 60 -14.92 19.47 22.43
C GLU A 60 -13.85 19.64 21.35
N ARG A 61 -12.95 18.65 21.21
CA ARG A 61 -11.86 18.60 20.23
C ARG A 61 -12.21 17.79 18.97
N SER A 62 -13.48 17.42 18.82
CA SER A 62 -14.02 16.76 17.64
C SER A 62 -14.73 17.77 16.73
N PHE A 63 -14.83 17.48 15.44
CA PHE A 63 -15.37 18.42 14.43
C PHE A 63 -16.31 17.67 13.49
N VAL A 64 -17.23 18.40 12.87
CA VAL A 64 -17.97 17.87 11.71
C VAL A 64 -17.00 17.89 10.54
N THR A 65 -16.81 16.75 9.87
CA THR A 65 -15.81 16.59 8.81
C THR A 65 -16.48 16.33 7.46
N PRO A 66 -17.06 17.36 6.78
CA PRO A 66 -17.57 17.22 5.43
C PRO A 66 -16.48 16.72 4.49
N PHE A 67 -16.86 15.93 3.49
CA PHE A 67 -15.93 15.48 2.46
C PHE A 67 -15.18 16.68 1.85
N SER A 68 -13.87 16.53 1.60
CA SER A 68 -13.09 17.53 0.86
C SER A 68 -13.02 18.92 1.50
N SER A 69 -13.04 18.98 2.83
CA SER A 69 -13.03 20.22 3.61
C SER A 69 -11.82 20.37 4.53
N TYR A 70 -11.52 21.61 4.92
CA TYR A 70 -10.46 21.90 5.89
C TYR A 70 -10.74 21.30 7.27
N GLU A 71 -12.00 21.01 7.62
CA GLU A 71 -12.31 20.38 8.91
C GLU A 71 -11.67 18.97 9.03
N ASN A 72 -11.44 18.27 7.91
CA ASN A 72 -10.63 17.03 7.91
C ASN A 72 -9.18 17.31 8.31
N VAL A 73 -8.57 18.36 7.73
CA VAL A 73 -7.21 18.77 8.08
C VAL A 73 -7.16 19.17 9.55
N ARG A 74 -8.12 19.97 10.01
CA ARG A 74 -8.22 20.39 11.42
C ARG A 74 -8.31 19.19 12.36
N ALA A 75 -9.13 18.20 12.05
CA ALA A 75 -9.21 16.95 12.81
C ALA A 75 -7.86 16.21 12.88
N GLN A 76 -7.13 16.14 11.75
CA GLN A 76 -5.79 15.56 11.72
C GLN A 76 -4.80 16.35 12.57
N LEU A 77 -4.78 17.68 12.45
CA LEU A 77 -3.90 18.56 13.22
C LEU A 77 -4.14 18.42 14.73
N GLU A 78 -5.40 18.30 15.14
CA GLU A 78 -5.78 18.08 16.54
C GLU A 78 -5.24 16.74 17.07
N GLY A 79 -5.40 15.67 16.28
CA GLY A 79 -4.86 14.37 16.63
C GLY A 79 -3.33 14.31 16.63
N PHE A 80 -2.69 15.04 15.72
CA PHE A 80 -1.23 15.19 15.67
C PHE A 80 -0.70 15.97 16.88
N SER A 81 -1.39 17.03 17.29
CA SER A 81 -1.07 17.77 18.51
C SER A 81 -1.16 16.84 19.73
N GLU A 82 -2.21 16.03 19.82
CA GLU A 82 -2.33 15.03 20.89
C GLU A 82 -1.20 14.02 20.88
N LEU A 83 -0.89 13.43 19.72
CA LEU A 83 0.24 12.51 19.58
C LEU A 83 1.56 13.14 20.01
N LEU A 84 1.81 14.42 19.73
CA LEU A 84 3.05 15.08 20.16
C LEU A 84 3.16 15.22 21.69
N CYS A 85 2.02 15.31 22.39
CA CYS A 85 1.97 15.27 23.85
C CYS A 85 2.14 13.84 24.40
N LEU A 86 1.86 12.82 23.59
CA LEU A 86 1.93 11.41 23.97
C LEU A 86 3.28 10.78 23.60
N GLY A 87 4.04 10.35 24.61
CA GLY A 87 5.16 9.43 24.45
C GLY A 87 6.22 9.84 23.40
N SER A 88 6.95 8.84 22.92
CA SER A 88 7.93 8.98 21.82
C SER A 88 7.54 8.05 20.70
N TRP A 89 7.56 8.55 19.47
CA TRP A 89 7.20 7.83 18.25
C TRP A 89 8.00 8.41 17.08
N ASP A 90 8.21 7.61 16.05
CA ASP A 90 9.04 8.00 14.90
C ASP A 90 8.21 8.61 13.76
N PHE A 91 7.04 8.01 13.50
CA PHE A 91 6.12 8.41 12.43
C PHE A 91 4.69 8.50 12.95
N VAL A 92 3.91 9.44 12.42
CA VAL A 92 2.46 9.42 12.48
C VAL A 92 1.89 9.00 11.14
N ILE A 93 0.99 8.03 11.16
CA ILE A 93 0.24 7.57 9.99
C ILE A 93 -1.20 8.01 10.14
N SER A 94 -1.75 8.65 9.10
CA SER A 94 -3.16 9.04 9.02
C SER A 94 -3.98 7.93 8.37
N LEU A 95 -4.92 7.37 9.12
CA LEU A 95 -5.85 6.32 8.70
C LEU A 95 -7.30 6.78 8.88
N SER A 96 -8.23 6.11 8.22
CA SER A 96 -9.66 6.17 8.51
C SER A 96 -10.25 4.75 8.64
N GLU A 97 -11.50 4.65 9.09
CA GLU A 97 -12.26 3.39 9.16
C GLU A 97 -12.35 2.64 7.81
N ASN A 98 -12.14 3.33 6.70
CA ASN A 98 -12.18 2.76 5.35
C ASN A 98 -10.83 2.20 4.88
N ASP A 99 -9.75 2.44 5.62
CA ASP A 99 -8.46 1.83 5.32
C ASP A 99 -8.40 0.42 5.91
N ILE A 100 -7.98 -0.55 5.10
CA ILE A 100 -7.85 -1.95 5.51
C ILE A 100 -6.39 -2.36 5.35
N PRO A 101 -5.73 -2.91 6.38
CA PRO A 101 -4.36 -3.38 6.25
C PRO A 101 -4.28 -4.58 5.30
N LEU A 102 -3.29 -4.57 4.42
CA LEU A 102 -2.95 -5.67 3.51
C LEU A 102 -1.86 -6.59 4.09
N ARG A 103 -1.12 -6.08 5.07
CA ARG A 103 0.04 -6.74 5.67
C ARG A 103 0.02 -6.57 7.17
N ASN A 104 0.78 -7.42 7.85
CA ASN A 104 1.02 -7.28 9.28
C ASN A 104 1.66 -5.90 9.54
N ILE A 105 1.16 -5.17 10.54
CA ILE A 105 1.65 -3.81 10.87
C ILE A 105 3.15 -3.78 11.19
N ASP A 106 3.71 -4.90 11.66
CA ASP A 106 5.14 -5.04 11.92
C ASP A 106 5.98 -4.97 10.62
N ASP A 107 5.42 -5.38 9.47
CA ASP A 107 6.08 -5.22 8.17
C ASP A 107 6.21 -3.73 7.82
N LEU A 108 5.19 -2.91 8.12
CA LEU A 108 5.22 -1.47 7.90
C LEU A 108 6.26 -0.80 8.81
N ALA A 109 6.30 -1.19 10.09
CA ALA A 109 7.29 -0.70 11.03
C ALA A 109 8.72 -1.04 10.57
N ALA A 110 8.95 -2.26 10.10
CA ALA A 110 10.23 -2.67 9.53
C ALA A 110 10.60 -1.86 8.28
N ALA A 111 9.65 -1.63 7.36
CA ALA A 111 9.85 -0.85 6.13
C ALA A 111 10.18 0.63 6.40
N LEU A 112 9.54 1.24 7.39
CA LEU A 112 9.76 2.64 7.78
C LEU A 112 11.02 2.83 8.62
N SER A 113 11.47 1.81 9.35
CA SER A 113 12.55 1.91 10.33
C SER A 113 13.87 2.52 9.82
N PRO A 114 14.32 2.32 8.56
CA PRO A 114 15.54 2.95 8.04
C PRO A 114 15.40 4.46 7.79
N TYR A 115 14.18 4.98 7.76
CA TYR A 115 13.86 6.31 7.25
C TYR A 115 13.34 7.25 8.35
N ARG A 116 13.72 7.01 9.62
CA ARG A 116 13.35 7.91 10.73
C ARG A 116 13.76 9.34 10.40
N GLY A 117 12.88 10.29 10.70
CA GLY A 117 13.07 11.72 10.37
C GLY A 117 12.54 12.12 8.98
N PHE A 118 12.30 11.17 8.08
CA PHE A 118 11.71 11.43 6.77
C PHE A 118 10.18 11.37 6.79
N SER A 119 9.54 12.06 5.85
CA SER A 119 8.10 11.98 5.61
C SER A 119 7.80 11.33 4.26
N PHE A 120 6.69 10.60 4.19
CA PHE A 120 6.23 9.87 3.02
C PHE A 120 4.88 10.40 2.58
N LEU A 121 4.83 10.96 1.38
CA LEU A 121 3.60 11.39 0.72
C LEU A 121 3.14 10.32 -0.26
N SER A 122 1.85 9.99 -0.24
CA SER A 122 1.25 9.14 -1.26
C SER A 122 0.69 9.98 -2.40
N LEU A 123 1.11 9.66 -3.63
CA LEU A 123 0.61 10.31 -4.84
C LEU A 123 -0.91 10.07 -5.02
N PRO A 124 -1.63 11.01 -5.65
CA PRO A 124 -3.04 10.78 -5.98
C PRO A 124 -3.23 9.54 -6.87
N PRO A 125 -4.35 8.82 -6.76
CA PRO A 125 -4.66 7.71 -7.68
C PRO A 125 -4.59 8.18 -9.14
N ASN A 126 -3.95 7.39 -10.01
CA ASN A 126 -3.72 7.70 -11.43
C ASN A 126 -2.83 8.91 -11.73
N SER A 127 -2.27 9.58 -10.72
CA SER A 127 -1.36 10.68 -10.93
C SER A 127 0.10 10.21 -10.88
N ALA A 128 0.82 10.57 -11.93
CA ALA A 128 2.24 10.33 -12.08
C ALA A 128 3.10 11.30 -11.23
N LYS A 129 2.51 12.40 -10.74
CA LYS A 129 3.24 13.51 -10.12
C LYS A 129 2.42 14.18 -9.02
N TYR A 130 3.08 14.86 -8.11
CA TYR A 130 2.43 15.94 -7.37
C TYR A 130 2.10 17.05 -8.39
N GLU A 131 0.88 17.57 -8.35
CA GLU A 131 0.46 18.64 -9.25
C GLU A 131 0.71 19.97 -8.56
N GLU A 132 1.62 20.78 -9.12
CA GLU A 132 1.70 22.21 -8.84
C GLU A 132 0.59 22.88 -9.66
N GLU A 133 -0.59 23.04 -9.06
CA GLU A 133 -1.73 23.64 -9.75
C GLU A 133 -1.64 25.16 -9.82
N SER A 134 -1.93 25.70 -11.02
CA SER A 134 -2.08 27.14 -11.26
C SER A 134 -3.50 27.57 -11.64
N ALA A 135 -4.44 26.62 -11.87
CA ALA A 135 -5.69 26.93 -12.59
C ALA A 135 -7.00 26.90 -11.75
N LEU A 136 -7.01 26.35 -10.52
CA LEU A 136 -8.18 26.34 -9.61
C LEU A 136 -7.96 27.15 -8.33
N ASN A 137 -6.82 27.83 -8.25
CA ASN A 137 -6.30 28.54 -7.07
C ASN A 137 -7.00 29.90 -6.80
N ASP A 138 -7.97 30.30 -7.63
CA ASP A 138 -8.63 31.61 -7.51
C ASP A 138 -10.03 31.53 -6.88
N ILE A 139 -10.47 30.35 -6.45
CA ILE A 139 -11.76 30.14 -5.78
C ILE A 139 -11.55 29.91 -4.29
N VAL A 140 -12.44 30.48 -3.47
CA VAL A 140 -12.47 30.29 -2.01
C VAL A 140 -13.58 29.30 -1.66
N PHE A 141 -13.23 28.24 -0.95
CA PHE A 141 -14.16 27.27 -0.39
C PHE A 141 -14.24 27.43 1.13
N SER A 142 -15.44 27.24 1.68
CA SER A 142 -15.66 27.23 3.13
C SER A 142 -16.65 26.15 3.51
N ALA A 143 -16.36 25.42 4.59
CA ALA A 143 -17.27 24.42 5.15
C ALA A 143 -18.22 25.04 6.17
N CYS A 144 -19.49 24.68 6.12
CA CYS A 144 -20.52 25.07 7.08
C CYS A 144 -21.67 24.04 7.04
N ASP A 145 -22.28 23.73 8.19
CA ASP A 145 -23.44 22.83 8.30
C ASP A 145 -23.33 21.48 7.57
N GLY A 146 -22.14 20.90 7.50
CA GLY A 146 -21.94 19.61 6.83
C GLY A 146 -21.67 19.71 5.32
N PHE A 147 -21.62 20.92 4.75
CA PHE A 147 -21.42 21.17 3.31
C PHE A 147 -20.20 22.05 3.05
N VAL A 148 -19.65 21.95 1.84
CA VAL A 148 -18.59 22.83 1.34
C VAL A 148 -19.16 23.76 0.28
N TYR A 149 -19.04 25.07 0.50
CA TYR A 149 -19.57 26.09 -0.37
C TYR A 149 -18.45 26.82 -1.11
N LYS A 150 -18.68 27.10 -2.39
CA LYS A 150 -17.93 28.15 -3.10
C LYS A 150 -18.45 29.50 -2.60
N VAL A 151 -17.60 30.26 -1.91
CA VAL A 151 -18.03 31.50 -1.22
C VAL A 151 -17.47 32.77 -1.85
N ALA A 152 -16.30 32.73 -2.47
CA ALA A 152 -15.66 33.90 -3.04
C ALA A 152 -14.59 33.54 -4.09
N HIS A 153 -13.90 34.56 -4.57
CA HIS A 153 -12.68 34.42 -5.36
C HIS A 153 -11.48 35.02 -4.60
N LYS A 154 -10.30 34.41 -4.74
CA LYS A 154 -9.02 34.85 -4.16
C LYS A 154 -8.00 35.10 -5.26
N LYS A 155 -6.99 35.93 -4.98
CA LYS A 155 -5.85 36.09 -5.89
C LYS A 155 -4.85 34.96 -5.65
N PRO A 156 -4.36 34.27 -6.69
CA PRO A 156 -3.28 33.32 -6.54
C PRO A 156 -2.06 33.97 -5.88
N THR A 157 -1.41 33.26 -4.97
CA THR A 157 -0.16 33.70 -4.34
C THR A 157 1.04 33.06 -5.04
N SER A 158 2.09 33.84 -5.27
CA SER A 158 3.38 33.32 -5.75
C SER A 158 4.38 33.10 -4.61
N LYS A 159 3.99 33.39 -3.36
CA LYS A 159 4.88 33.29 -2.19
C LYS A 159 5.01 31.86 -1.65
N ILE A 160 4.01 31.03 -1.91
CA ILE A 160 4.03 29.60 -1.58
C ILE A 160 3.70 28.81 -2.84
N ARG A 161 4.29 27.62 -2.99
CA ARG A 161 3.95 26.70 -4.06
C ARG A 161 2.91 25.71 -3.55
N ILE A 162 1.78 25.59 -4.22
CA ILE A 162 0.74 24.65 -3.82
C ILE A 162 1.07 23.26 -4.35
N PHE A 163 0.98 22.26 -3.49
CA PHE A 163 1.20 20.85 -3.81
C PHE A 163 -0.03 20.06 -3.44
N ARG A 164 -0.45 19.15 -4.32
CA ARG A 164 -1.57 18.24 -4.06
C ARG A 164 -1.11 16.77 -4.06
N THR A 165 -1.57 16.03 -3.07
CA THR A 165 -1.31 14.59 -2.88
C THR A 165 -2.61 13.86 -2.50
N SER A 166 -2.57 12.57 -2.20
CA SER A 166 -3.77 11.82 -1.80
C SER A 166 -4.34 12.18 -0.40
N GLY A 167 -3.77 13.17 0.30
CA GLY A 167 -4.10 13.50 1.70
C GLY A 167 -3.66 12.46 2.74
N ARG A 168 -3.14 11.30 2.30
CA ARG A 168 -2.62 10.21 3.14
C ARG A 168 -1.09 10.17 3.10
N GLY A 169 -0.49 9.76 4.21
CA GLY A 169 0.97 9.66 4.33
C GLY A 169 1.44 9.18 5.69
N ALA A 170 2.75 9.05 5.81
CA ALA A 170 3.45 8.84 7.07
C ALA A 170 4.37 10.03 7.31
N PHE A 171 4.19 10.75 8.42
CA PHE A 171 4.90 12.00 8.68
C PHE A 171 5.88 11.82 9.82
N SER A 172 7.10 12.35 9.68
CA SER A 172 8.08 12.32 10.75
C SER A 172 7.62 13.20 11.91
N ARG A 173 8.00 12.82 13.13
CA ARG A 173 7.66 13.58 14.34
C ARG A 173 8.10 15.05 14.27
N ASP A 174 9.27 15.32 13.70
CA ASP A 174 9.79 16.69 13.57
C ASP A 174 8.95 17.54 12.63
N PHE A 175 8.58 16.98 11.47
CA PHE A 175 7.67 17.67 10.57
C PHE A 175 6.29 17.86 11.19
N THR A 176 5.74 16.86 11.89
CA THR A 176 4.47 16.99 12.60
C THR A 176 4.52 18.11 13.65
N ALA A 177 5.63 18.23 14.39
CA ALA A 177 5.83 19.32 15.34
C ALA A 177 5.91 20.71 14.67
N TYR A 178 6.53 20.79 13.49
CA TYR A 178 6.54 22.01 12.67
C TYR A 178 5.13 22.35 12.14
N LEU A 179 4.39 21.33 11.72
CA LEU A 179 3.06 21.45 11.13
C LEU A 179 2.04 22.02 12.11
N VAL A 180 2.01 21.54 13.36
CA VAL A 180 1.01 21.99 14.35
C VAL A 180 1.39 23.26 15.12
N ASN A 181 2.69 23.61 15.17
CA ASN A 181 3.17 24.71 16.00
C ASN A 181 3.49 25.96 15.16
N GLU A 182 2.67 26.99 15.30
CA GLU A 182 2.84 28.28 14.61
C GLU A 182 4.17 28.97 14.91
N THR A 183 4.75 28.79 16.12
CA THR A 183 6.02 29.42 16.49
C THR A 183 7.23 28.74 15.82
N LYS A 184 7.04 27.51 15.33
CA LYS A 184 8.06 26.78 14.55
C LYS A 184 7.92 27.03 13.06
N ARG A 185 6.69 27.24 12.59
CA ARG A 185 6.39 27.46 11.18
C ARG A 185 6.96 28.79 10.70
N SER A 186 7.33 28.88 9.41
CA SER A 186 7.82 30.13 8.83
C SER A 186 6.73 31.18 8.79
N GLU A 187 7.10 32.47 8.91
CA GLU A 187 6.19 33.61 8.81
C GLU A 187 5.37 33.56 7.51
N VAL A 188 6.02 33.27 6.37
CA VAL A 188 5.34 33.12 5.08
C VAL A 188 4.24 32.07 5.13
N LEU A 189 4.47 30.91 5.73
CA LEU A 189 3.43 29.88 5.83
C LEU A 189 2.34 30.25 6.84
N ASN A 190 2.68 30.96 7.91
CA ASN A 190 1.70 31.48 8.87
C ASN A 190 0.78 32.53 8.22
N ASP A 191 1.32 33.43 7.42
CA ASP A 191 0.57 34.44 6.68
C ASP A 191 -0.38 33.85 5.63
N HIS A 192 -0.11 32.63 5.16
CA HIS A 192 -0.91 31.96 4.12
C HIS A 192 -1.81 30.85 4.66
N GLN A 193 -1.96 30.71 5.98
CA GLN A 193 -2.83 29.67 6.56
C GLN A 193 -4.26 29.75 6.02
N PHE A 194 -4.86 30.94 6.03
CA PHE A 194 -6.20 31.14 5.52
C PHE A 194 -6.31 30.81 4.02
N TYR A 195 -5.27 31.10 3.23
CA TYR A 195 -5.24 30.76 1.80
C TYR A 195 -5.31 29.25 1.58
N LEU A 196 -4.57 28.47 2.38
CA LEU A 196 -4.54 27.01 2.32
C LEU A 196 -5.82 26.37 2.87
N GLN A 197 -6.38 26.94 3.94
CA GLN A 197 -7.62 26.49 4.58
C GLN A 197 -8.83 26.61 3.65
N THR A 198 -8.82 27.63 2.79
CA THR A 198 -9.92 27.94 1.86
C THR A 198 -9.64 27.49 0.43
N ASP A 199 -8.65 26.62 0.26
CA ASP A 199 -8.30 26.06 -1.04
C ASP A 199 -9.27 24.97 -1.49
N ILE A 200 -9.18 24.58 -2.77
CA ILE A 200 -9.87 23.40 -3.26
C ILE A 200 -9.22 22.15 -2.67
N LEU A 201 -10.03 21.24 -2.10
CA LEU A 201 -9.57 19.97 -1.53
C LEU A 201 -8.40 20.14 -0.54
N PRO A 202 -8.56 20.95 0.53
CA PRO A 202 -7.47 21.24 1.46
C PRO A 202 -6.96 20.00 2.19
N ASP A 203 -7.78 18.96 2.32
CA ASP A 203 -7.40 17.62 2.80
C ASP A 203 -6.37 16.93 1.91
N GLU A 204 -6.30 17.27 0.63
CA GLU A 204 -5.31 16.77 -0.34
C GLU A 204 -4.11 17.72 -0.54
N SER A 205 -4.25 19.01 -0.21
CA SER A 205 -3.22 20.03 -0.50
C SER A 205 -2.52 20.65 0.71
N TYR A 206 -3.18 20.74 1.87
CA TYR A 206 -2.67 21.53 3.00
C TYR A 206 -1.35 20.96 3.56
N ILE A 207 -1.35 19.69 3.97
CA ILE A 207 -0.18 19.09 4.65
C ILE A 207 1.01 18.99 3.69
N SER A 208 0.76 18.55 2.46
CA SER A 208 1.77 18.44 1.41
C SER A 208 2.34 19.81 1.04
N THR A 209 1.51 20.84 0.94
CA THR A 209 1.96 22.22 0.70
C THR A 209 2.82 22.74 1.85
N VAL A 210 2.39 22.57 3.10
CA VAL A 210 3.19 22.99 4.27
C VAL A 210 4.52 22.25 4.29
N LEU A 211 4.53 20.94 4.06
CA LEU A 211 5.75 20.12 4.01
C LEU A 211 6.73 20.62 2.95
N MET A 212 6.28 20.80 1.72
CA MET A 212 7.13 21.15 0.58
C MET A 212 7.65 22.60 0.61
N ASN A 213 7.00 23.48 1.37
CA ASN A 213 7.45 24.87 1.60
C ASN A 213 8.14 25.04 2.98
N SER A 214 8.45 23.95 3.68
CA SER A 214 9.15 23.96 4.97
C SER A 214 10.64 23.58 4.84
N PRO A 215 11.45 23.75 5.90
CA PRO A 215 12.80 23.18 5.97
C PRO A 215 12.85 21.65 5.82
N HIS A 216 11.73 20.95 5.98
CA HIS A 216 11.65 19.49 5.86
C HIS A 216 11.48 19.00 4.42
N ARG A 217 11.40 19.89 3.42
CA ARG A 217 11.18 19.57 2.00
C ARG A 217 12.18 18.57 1.42
N ASP A 218 13.43 18.58 1.91
CA ASP A 218 14.49 17.70 1.43
C ASP A 218 14.50 16.33 2.16
N SER A 219 13.62 16.17 3.16
CA SER A 219 13.40 14.93 3.92
C SER A 219 12.05 14.29 3.57
N VAL A 220 11.67 14.34 2.29
CA VAL A 220 10.40 13.82 1.77
C VAL A 220 10.64 12.79 0.69
N TYR A 221 9.95 11.65 0.79
CA TYR A 221 9.85 10.67 -0.27
C TYR A 221 8.40 10.52 -0.73
N PHE A 222 8.24 10.21 -2.02
CA PHE A 222 6.95 9.84 -2.58
C PHE A 222 6.92 8.32 -2.68
N ALA A 223 6.13 7.68 -1.82
CA ALA A 223 6.05 6.23 -1.73
C ALA A 223 4.62 5.76 -1.52
N SER A 224 4.29 4.62 -2.12
CA SER A 224 2.97 4.01 -2.04
C SER A 224 2.84 3.16 -0.77
N ILE A 225 2.68 3.80 0.39
CA ILE A 225 2.26 3.09 1.62
C ILE A 225 0.79 2.63 1.48
N PHE A 226 0.01 3.43 0.76
CA PHE A 226 -1.42 3.26 0.56
C PHE A 226 -1.74 2.87 -0.88
N GLY A 227 -2.50 1.79 -1.03
CA GLY A 227 -3.15 1.40 -2.27
C GLY A 227 -4.59 1.91 -2.36
N THR A 228 -5.10 1.95 -3.59
CA THR A 228 -6.52 2.13 -3.89
C THR A 228 -6.93 1.05 -4.86
N MET A 229 -8.09 0.42 -4.63
CA MET A 229 -8.65 -0.62 -5.48
C MET A 229 -10.08 -0.31 -5.88
N ASP A 230 -10.44 -0.74 -7.09
CA ASP A 230 -11.80 -0.73 -7.61
C ASP A 230 -12.39 -2.15 -7.46
N ILE A 231 -13.62 -2.26 -6.95
CA ILE A 231 -14.33 -3.55 -6.91
C ILE A 231 -15.51 -3.47 -7.87
N GLU A 232 -15.48 -4.31 -8.90
CA GLU A 232 -16.66 -4.65 -9.68
C GLU A 232 -17.38 -5.82 -8.98
N VAL A 233 -18.50 -5.53 -8.31
CA VAL A 233 -19.21 -6.41 -7.34
C VAL A 233 -19.63 -7.78 -7.91
N GLY A 234 -19.60 -7.98 -9.23
CA GLY A 234 -19.99 -9.23 -9.89
C GLY A 234 -18.92 -10.32 -9.99
N ASN A 235 -17.64 -9.98 -10.25
CA ASN A 235 -16.60 -10.97 -10.53
C ASN A 235 -15.98 -11.56 -9.25
N TYR A 236 -15.73 -10.70 -8.26
CA TYR A 236 -15.03 -11.05 -7.02
C TYR A 236 -15.74 -12.10 -6.16
N LEU A 237 -17.08 -12.13 -6.15
CA LEU A 237 -17.83 -13.03 -5.26
C LEU A 237 -17.73 -14.48 -5.72
N SER A 238 -17.93 -14.79 -7.01
CA SER A 238 -17.81 -16.17 -7.52
C SER A 238 -16.40 -16.73 -7.38
N GLU A 239 -15.38 -15.90 -7.59
CA GLU A 239 -13.97 -16.30 -7.56
C GLU A 239 -13.48 -16.50 -6.11
N PHE A 240 -13.98 -15.70 -5.17
CA PHE A 240 -13.69 -15.86 -3.74
C PHE A 240 -14.10 -17.23 -3.17
N TYR A 241 -15.27 -17.76 -3.56
CA TYR A 241 -15.72 -19.08 -3.12
C TYR A 241 -14.87 -20.22 -3.68
N ILE A 242 -14.25 -20.05 -4.85
CA ILE A 242 -13.31 -21.01 -5.45
C ILE A 242 -11.98 -21.00 -4.68
N CYS A 243 -11.45 -19.81 -4.36
CA CYS A 243 -10.23 -19.63 -3.58
C CYS A 243 -10.29 -20.20 -2.15
N LYS A 244 -11.47 -20.21 -1.53
CA LYS A 244 -11.64 -20.75 -0.16
C LYS A 244 -11.51 -22.28 -0.12
N ASN A 245 -11.79 -22.97 -1.23
CA ASN A 245 -11.82 -24.43 -1.31
C ASN A 245 -10.60 -25.03 -2.03
N HIS A 246 -9.82 -24.25 -2.76
CA HIS A 246 -8.62 -24.70 -3.46
C HIS A 246 -7.38 -23.93 -2.99
N SER A 247 -6.37 -24.66 -2.51
CA SER A 247 -5.06 -24.14 -2.06
C SER A 247 -4.15 -23.70 -3.22
N GLN A 248 -4.73 -23.21 -4.31
CA GLN A 248 -4.02 -22.93 -5.54
C GLN A 248 -4.22 -21.47 -5.94
N LEU A 249 -3.13 -20.85 -6.37
CA LEU A 249 -3.02 -19.47 -6.85
C LEU A 249 -3.87 -19.17 -8.10
N GLU A 250 -4.82 -20.02 -8.49
CA GLU A 250 -5.77 -19.77 -9.58
C GLU A 250 -6.96 -18.98 -9.04
N CYS A 251 -6.68 -17.78 -8.54
CA CYS A 251 -7.63 -16.86 -7.94
C CYS A 251 -7.83 -15.66 -8.86
N SER A 252 -8.41 -15.89 -10.04
CA SER A 252 -8.56 -14.91 -11.13
C SER A 252 -9.18 -13.56 -10.75
N GLY A 253 -9.81 -13.46 -9.57
CA GLY A 253 -10.37 -12.22 -9.01
C GLY A 253 -9.58 -11.52 -7.91
N ILE A 254 -8.66 -12.20 -7.22
CA ILE A 254 -7.99 -11.67 -6.01
C ILE A 254 -6.50 -11.37 -6.28
N GLU A 255 -6.01 -11.73 -7.47
CA GLU A 255 -4.64 -11.47 -7.91
C GLU A 255 -4.23 -10.00 -7.77
N GLU A 256 -5.10 -9.04 -8.11
CA GLU A 256 -4.82 -7.62 -7.94
C GLU A 256 -4.62 -7.25 -6.46
N LEU A 257 -5.44 -7.81 -5.56
CA LEU A 257 -5.34 -7.57 -4.12
C LEU A 257 -4.04 -8.14 -3.55
N ILE A 258 -3.68 -9.36 -3.96
CA ILE A 258 -2.43 -10.02 -3.56
C ILE A 258 -1.24 -9.25 -4.11
N SER A 259 -1.26 -8.90 -5.39
CA SER A 259 -0.22 -8.07 -6.02
C SER A 259 -0.05 -6.73 -5.29
N LYS A 260 -1.16 -6.09 -4.89
CA LYS A 260 -1.12 -4.85 -4.11
C LYS A 260 -0.51 -5.05 -2.73
N SER A 261 -0.73 -6.19 -2.09
CA SER A 261 -0.14 -6.53 -0.78
C SER A 261 1.38 -6.70 -0.83
N HIS A 262 1.98 -6.93 -2.01
CA HIS A 262 3.43 -6.92 -2.14
C HIS A 262 4.02 -5.50 -2.05
N SER A 263 3.35 -4.50 -2.63
CA SER A 263 3.87 -3.14 -2.77
C SER A 263 3.30 -2.11 -1.78
N SER A 264 2.16 -2.39 -1.14
CA SER A 264 1.44 -1.48 -0.26
C SER A 264 1.07 -2.14 1.08
N PHE A 265 0.84 -1.33 2.12
CA PHE A 265 0.52 -1.81 3.48
C PHE A 265 -0.94 -1.66 3.84
N PHE A 266 -1.62 -0.67 3.26
CA PHE A 266 -3.05 -0.43 3.42
C PHE A 266 -3.71 -0.35 2.05
N VAL A 267 -4.97 -0.73 1.97
CA VAL A 267 -5.82 -0.51 0.81
C VAL A 267 -7.07 0.26 1.21
N ARG A 268 -7.54 1.11 0.31
CA ARG A 268 -8.88 1.69 0.36
C ARG A 268 -9.64 1.32 -0.90
N PHE A 269 -10.83 0.77 -0.73
CA PHE A 269 -11.71 0.50 -1.86
C PHE A 269 -12.49 1.76 -2.23
N ARG A 270 -12.68 2.03 -3.53
CA ARG A 270 -13.50 3.17 -3.97
C ARG A 270 -14.99 3.00 -3.65
N SER A 271 -15.43 1.75 -3.56
CA SER A 271 -16.77 1.34 -3.16
C SER A 271 -16.67 0.42 -1.95
N GLN A 272 -17.72 0.34 -1.13
CA GLN A 272 -17.73 -0.56 0.02
C GLN A 272 -17.52 -2.01 -0.44
N PRO A 273 -16.47 -2.71 0.03
CA PRO A 273 -16.20 -4.08 -0.38
C PRO A 273 -17.26 -5.03 0.20
N PRO A 274 -17.59 -6.13 -0.51
CA PRO A 274 -18.38 -7.20 0.08
C PRO A 274 -17.75 -7.71 1.40
N PRO A 275 -18.55 -8.16 2.39
CA PRO A 275 -18.05 -8.61 3.69
C PRO A 275 -16.96 -9.68 3.58
N ASP A 276 -17.10 -10.61 2.65
CA ASP A 276 -16.17 -11.70 2.39
C ASP A 276 -14.79 -11.19 1.90
N ILE A 277 -14.78 -10.27 0.94
CA ILE A 277 -13.56 -9.63 0.43
C ILE A 277 -12.88 -8.82 1.54
N ARG A 278 -13.66 -8.10 2.34
CA ARG A 278 -13.14 -7.35 3.49
C ARG A 278 -12.52 -8.29 4.54
N ALA A 279 -13.19 -9.38 4.89
CA ALA A 279 -12.70 -10.36 5.85
C ALA A 279 -11.40 -11.02 5.35
N PHE A 280 -11.34 -11.37 4.06
CA PHE A 280 -10.12 -11.89 3.44
C PHE A 280 -8.98 -10.88 3.47
N THR A 281 -9.25 -9.62 3.10
CA THR A 281 -8.25 -8.55 3.14
C THR A 281 -7.68 -8.39 4.55
N LEU A 282 -8.53 -8.36 5.58
CA LEU A 282 -8.10 -8.33 6.98
C LEU A 282 -7.32 -9.58 7.39
N SER A 283 -7.63 -10.74 6.81
CA SER A 283 -6.91 -11.98 7.06
C SER A 283 -5.47 -11.94 6.54
N LEU A 284 -5.22 -11.25 5.41
CA LEU A 284 -3.85 -11.05 4.88
C LEU A 284 -2.94 -10.36 5.90
N ALA A 285 -3.48 -9.37 6.62
CA ALA A 285 -2.76 -8.66 7.67
C ALA A 285 -2.47 -9.50 8.93
N LYS A 286 -3.20 -10.61 9.13
CA LYS A 286 -3.03 -11.57 10.23
C LYS A 286 -2.23 -12.80 9.77
N ASP A 287 -1.11 -12.55 9.11
CA ASP A 287 -0.11 -13.53 8.65
C ASP A 287 -0.51 -14.42 7.46
N ASN A 288 -1.77 -14.42 7.00
CA ASN A 288 -2.15 -15.19 5.79
C ASN A 288 -1.40 -14.73 4.54
N TYR A 289 -0.91 -13.49 4.49
CA TYR A 289 -0.05 -13.00 3.40
C TYR A 289 1.13 -13.95 3.12
N TYR A 290 1.86 -14.37 4.16
CA TYR A 290 3.02 -15.25 3.99
C TYR A 290 2.61 -16.68 3.60
N GLY A 291 1.44 -17.14 4.06
CA GLY A 291 0.88 -18.43 3.66
C GLY A 291 0.58 -18.54 2.16
N LEU A 292 0.25 -17.43 1.49
CA LEU A 292 -0.08 -17.44 0.06
C LEU A 292 1.08 -17.84 -0.85
N PHE A 293 2.32 -17.57 -0.46
CA PHE A 293 3.50 -17.89 -1.28
C PHE A 293 4.48 -18.84 -0.58
N GLU A 294 4.07 -19.49 0.51
CA GLU A 294 4.86 -20.53 1.19
C GLU A 294 5.25 -21.66 0.21
N LYS A 295 4.38 -21.99 -0.75
CA LYS A 295 4.69 -22.92 -1.85
C LYS A 295 5.97 -22.53 -2.59
N TYR A 296 6.20 -21.24 -2.81
CA TYR A 296 7.37 -20.74 -3.54
C TYR A 296 8.53 -20.34 -2.62
N PHE A 297 8.26 -20.15 -1.33
CA PHE A 297 9.24 -19.68 -0.36
C PHE A 297 9.14 -20.46 0.97
N PRO A 298 9.45 -21.76 0.95
CA PRO A 298 9.19 -22.65 2.08
C PRO A 298 10.11 -22.36 3.27
N PRO A 299 9.72 -22.75 4.50
CA PRO A 299 10.52 -22.51 5.71
C PRO A 299 11.95 -23.05 5.65
N ILE A 300 12.19 -24.13 4.90
CA ILE A 300 13.54 -24.67 4.69
C ILE A 300 14.44 -23.69 3.92
N LEU A 301 13.92 -23.01 2.89
CA LEU A 301 14.67 -21.99 2.16
C LEU A 301 14.96 -20.78 3.06
N GLN A 302 13.98 -20.36 3.88
CA GLN A 302 14.17 -19.31 4.89
C GLN A 302 15.32 -19.65 5.84
N ARG A 303 15.36 -20.88 6.35
CA ARG A 303 16.43 -21.37 7.22
C ARG A 303 17.79 -21.35 6.52
N LEU A 304 17.87 -21.85 5.29
CA LEU A 304 19.11 -21.85 4.51
C LEU A 304 19.66 -20.44 4.27
N ILE A 305 18.78 -19.46 4.01
CA ILE A 305 19.17 -18.03 3.90
C ILE A 305 19.80 -17.52 5.20
N VAL A 306 19.22 -17.86 6.36
CA VAL A 306 19.79 -17.46 7.67
C VAL A 306 21.12 -18.16 7.92
N GLU A 307 21.22 -19.45 7.62
CA GLU A 307 22.47 -20.21 7.81
C GLU A 307 23.60 -19.68 6.93
N ASP A 308 23.35 -19.33 5.66
CA ASP A 308 24.34 -18.66 4.81
C ASP A 308 24.71 -17.28 5.33
N ALA A 309 23.74 -16.49 5.79
CA ALA A 309 24.01 -15.20 6.40
C ALA A 309 24.91 -15.32 7.65
N VAL A 310 24.67 -16.32 8.51
CA VAL A 310 25.52 -16.62 9.67
C VAL A 310 26.93 -17.03 9.21
N LYS A 311 27.06 -17.89 8.20
CA LYS A 311 28.36 -18.30 7.64
C LYS A 311 29.14 -17.09 7.11
N ARG A 312 28.50 -16.22 6.32
CA ARG A 312 29.13 -14.99 5.79
C ARG A 312 29.54 -14.04 6.91
N PHE A 313 28.74 -13.90 7.96
CA PHE A 313 29.08 -13.11 9.14
C PHE A 313 30.30 -13.67 9.88
N LEU A 314 30.30 -14.96 10.20
CA LEU A 314 31.44 -15.63 10.87
C LEU A 314 32.73 -15.49 10.06
N ALA A 315 32.65 -15.68 8.74
CA ALA A 315 33.79 -15.49 7.85
C ALA A 315 34.33 -14.05 7.87
N LYS A 316 33.43 -13.06 7.85
CA LYS A 316 33.78 -11.63 7.91
C LYS A 316 34.44 -11.26 9.25
N GLU A 317 33.91 -11.76 10.36
CA GLU A 317 34.45 -11.54 11.72
C GLU A 317 35.64 -12.46 12.05
N LYS A 318 36.07 -13.33 11.12
CA LYS A 318 37.14 -14.32 11.30
C LYS A 318 36.89 -15.25 12.51
N LEU A 319 35.63 -15.57 12.77
CA LEU A 319 35.21 -16.50 13.80
C LEU A 319 35.12 -17.94 13.23
N PRO A 320 35.34 -18.99 14.04
CA PRO A 320 35.19 -20.38 13.60
C PRO A 320 33.79 -20.68 13.04
N SER A 321 33.72 -21.44 11.95
CA SER A 321 32.48 -21.77 11.23
C SER A 321 31.43 -22.52 12.06
N ASN A 322 31.86 -23.21 13.12
CA ASN A 322 30.99 -24.03 13.97
C ASN A 322 30.59 -23.31 15.26
N ASN A 323 30.84 -22.01 15.37
CA ASN A 323 30.55 -21.27 16.60
C ASN A 323 29.07 -20.96 16.80
N LEU A 324 28.32 -20.73 15.72
CA LEU A 324 26.92 -20.33 15.77
C LEU A 324 26.06 -21.25 14.89
N HIS A 325 24.99 -21.78 15.47
CA HIS A 325 24.00 -22.57 14.75
C HIS A 325 22.63 -21.91 14.84
N VAL A 326 21.85 -21.98 13.77
CA VAL A 326 20.47 -21.47 13.76
C VAL A 326 19.58 -22.45 14.52
N GLU A 327 19.00 -22.01 15.63
CA GLU A 327 18.03 -22.80 16.39
C GLU A 327 16.65 -22.64 15.77
N SER A 328 16.16 -21.40 15.72
CA SER A 328 14.85 -21.04 15.20
C SER A 328 14.82 -19.65 14.59
N ILE A 329 13.90 -19.45 13.65
CA ILE A 329 13.56 -18.13 13.11
C ILE A 329 12.36 -17.63 13.91
N VAL A 330 12.52 -16.48 14.57
CA VAL A 330 11.48 -15.85 15.41
C VAL A 330 10.58 -14.96 14.56
N LYS A 331 11.18 -14.16 13.66
CA LYS A 331 10.46 -13.26 12.76
C LYS A 331 11.11 -13.25 11.39
N PHE A 332 10.27 -13.20 10.35
CA PHE A 332 10.72 -13.13 8.96
C PHE A 332 9.81 -12.16 8.18
N HIS A 333 10.26 -10.93 8.01
CA HIS A 333 9.49 -9.87 7.35
C HIS A 333 10.05 -9.57 5.96
N ILE A 334 9.20 -9.56 4.93
CA ILE A 334 9.59 -9.25 3.55
C ILE A 334 9.02 -7.91 3.12
N THR A 335 9.74 -6.83 3.30
CA THR A 335 9.21 -5.47 3.14
C THR A 335 9.54 -4.87 1.77
N PRO A 336 8.61 -4.18 1.09
CA PRO A 336 8.94 -3.35 -0.06
C PRO A 336 9.78 -2.15 0.39
N SER A 337 10.75 -1.77 -0.43
CA SER A 337 11.59 -0.61 -0.21
C SER A 337 10.80 0.64 -0.58
N LEU A 338 10.56 1.49 0.42
CA LEU A 338 9.86 2.76 0.25
C LEU A 338 10.65 3.78 -0.58
N VAL A 339 11.98 3.62 -0.62
CA VAL A 339 12.89 4.41 -1.44
C VAL A 339 13.65 3.46 -2.37
N PRO A 340 13.79 3.78 -3.67
CA PRO A 340 14.58 2.94 -4.57
C PRO A 340 16.02 2.79 -4.09
N ARG A 341 16.57 1.57 -4.13
CA ARG A 341 17.95 1.32 -3.69
C ARG A 341 18.97 1.94 -4.64
N ASP A 342 18.70 1.82 -5.94
CA ASP A 342 19.49 2.45 -6.99
C ASP A 342 19.04 3.92 -7.17
N PRO A 343 19.92 4.91 -6.95
CA PRO A 343 19.62 6.33 -7.21
C PRO A 343 19.17 6.61 -8.64
N CYS A 344 19.52 5.75 -9.60
CA CYS A 344 19.06 5.86 -10.98
C CYS A 344 17.57 5.57 -11.14
N CYS A 345 16.99 4.79 -10.21
CA CYS A 345 15.56 4.54 -10.15
C CYS A 345 14.78 5.66 -9.44
N SER A 346 15.45 6.67 -8.87
CA SER A 346 14.79 7.74 -8.10
C SER A 346 14.30 8.93 -8.95
N SER A 347 14.19 8.77 -10.28
CA SER A 347 13.74 9.85 -11.19
C SER A 347 12.25 10.17 -11.01
N HIS A 348 11.89 11.46 -11.10
CA HIS A 348 10.50 11.92 -11.05
C HIS A 348 9.60 11.33 -12.14
N SER A 349 10.16 10.96 -13.30
CA SER A 349 9.41 10.24 -14.34
C SER A 349 9.07 8.81 -13.92
N LEU A 350 9.97 8.17 -13.17
CA LEU A 350 9.85 6.79 -12.69
C LEU A 350 9.02 6.66 -11.40
N THR A 351 8.92 7.71 -10.58
CA THR A 351 8.09 7.71 -9.35
C THR A 351 6.61 7.44 -9.60
N SER A 352 6.13 7.71 -10.82
CA SER A 352 4.79 7.36 -11.32
C SER A 352 4.51 5.85 -11.31
N TYR A 353 5.56 5.04 -11.23
CA TYR A 353 5.54 3.57 -11.29
C TYR A 353 5.94 2.97 -9.94
N SER A 354 5.48 3.62 -8.86
CA SER A 354 5.79 3.30 -7.46
C SER A 354 5.42 1.89 -7.00
N GLU A 355 4.68 1.13 -7.82
CA GLU A 355 4.32 -0.25 -7.52
C GLU A 355 5.54 -1.18 -7.69
N ILE A 356 6.45 -0.86 -8.63
CA ILE A 356 7.68 -1.61 -8.81
C ILE A 356 8.64 -1.24 -7.69
N THR A 357 8.84 -2.17 -6.75
CA THR A 357 9.66 -1.95 -5.56
C THR A 357 10.74 -3.02 -5.42
N ASP A 358 11.86 -2.62 -4.82
CA ASP A 358 12.85 -3.58 -4.33
C ASP A 358 12.34 -4.19 -3.03
N PHE A 359 12.78 -5.39 -2.67
CA PHE A 359 12.42 -6.02 -1.40
C PHE A 359 13.60 -6.12 -0.45
N THR A 360 13.34 -5.95 0.84
CA THR A 360 14.29 -6.17 1.94
C THR A 360 13.71 -7.14 2.93
N TYR A 361 14.52 -8.10 3.36
CA TYR A 361 14.14 -9.18 4.26
C TYR A 361 14.75 -8.89 5.63
N TRP A 362 13.88 -8.71 6.62
CA TRP A 362 14.24 -8.47 8.00
C TRP A 362 13.98 -9.71 8.82
N ILE A 363 15.03 -10.25 9.42
CA ILE A 363 14.99 -11.55 10.06
C ILE A 363 15.44 -11.42 11.50
N VAL A 364 14.69 -12.03 12.42
CA VAL A 364 15.09 -12.26 13.81
C VAL A 364 15.21 -13.75 14.01
N ALA A 365 16.38 -14.21 14.45
CA ALA A 365 16.65 -15.64 14.65
C ALA A 365 17.33 -15.88 16.00
N ASN A 366 16.98 -16.99 16.64
CA ASN A 366 17.71 -17.48 17.81
C ASN A 366 18.86 -18.36 17.33
N LEU A 367 20.06 -18.05 17.80
CA LEU A 367 21.27 -18.77 17.49
C LEU A 367 21.80 -19.47 18.74
N PHE A 368 22.27 -20.71 18.59
CA PHE A 368 22.99 -21.43 19.63
C PHE A 368 24.49 -21.25 19.44
N ASN A 369 25.18 -20.74 20.46
CA ASN A 369 26.63 -20.62 20.47
C ASN A 369 27.27 -21.87 21.10
N SER A 370 27.93 -22.67 20.27
CA SER A 370 28.58 -23.93 20.69
C SER A 370 29.77 -23.73 21.62
N THR A 371 30.44 -22.58 21.57
CA THR A 371 31.60 -22.28 22.42
C THR A 371 31.17 -21.85 23.82
N SER A 372 30.11 -21.04 23.93
CA SER A 372 29.63 -20.54 25.22
C SER A 372 28.48 -21.35 25.81
N GLY A 373 27.86 -22.25 25.03
CA GLY A 373 26.65 -22.99 25.41
C GLY A 373 25.42 -22.11 25.66
N LYS A 374 25.34 -20.95 25.00
CA LYS A 374 24.27 -19.94 25.23
C LYS A 374 23.48 -19.67 23.97
N TYR A 375 22.20 -19.35 24.15
CA TYR A 375 21.35 -18.81 23.10
C TYR A 375 21.53 -17.30 22.96
N ILE A 376 21.56 -16.81 21.73
CA ILE A 376 21.77 -15.41 21.37
C ILE A 376 20.74 -15.04 20.29
N GLU A 377 20.01 -13.95 20.47
CA GLU A 377 19.14 -13.43 19.42
C GLU A 377 20.00 -12.68 18.38
N ALA A 378 19.75 -12.94 17.11
CA ALA A 378 20.39 -12.24 15.99
C ALA A 378 19.35 -11.50 15.15
N ARG A 379 19.71 -10.30 14.70
CA ARG A 379 18.94 -9.52 13.73
C ARG A 379 19.72 -9.39 12.44
N LEU A 380 19.07 -9.73 11.33
CA LEU A 380 19.69 -9.78 10.02
C LEU A 380 18.86 -8.95 9.03
N MET A 381 19.57 -8.29 8.11
CA MET A 381 18.99 -7.67 6.93
C MET A 381 19.64 -8.30 5.71
N VAL A 382 18.83 -8.97 4.89
CA VAL A 382 19.26 -9.53 3.60
C VAL A 382 18.44 -8.95 2.46
N GLN A 383 19.03 -8.90 1.27
CA GLN A 383 18.41 -8.33 0.09
C GLN A 383 18.66 -9.20 -1.14
N PRO A 384 17.72 -9.23 -2.11
CA PRO A 384 17.95 -9.84 -3.41
C PRO A 384 19.21 -9.29 -4.08
N SER A 385 20.08 -10.20 -4.54
CA SER A 385 21.27 -9.88 -5.36
C SER A 385 20.90 -9.74 -6.84
N LEU A 386 19.95 -10.54 -7.32
CA LEU A 386 19.29 -10.35 -8.61
C LEU A 386 18.09 -9.42 -8.45
N GLN A 387 17.99 -8.43 -9.32
CA GLN A 387 16.89 -7.48 -9.37
C GLN A 387 16.07 -7.71 -10.63
N ASN A 388 14.77 -7.47 -10.54
CA ASN A 388 13.87 -7.46 -11.70
C ASN A 388 13.71 -6.06 -12.29
N ARG A 389 14.27 -5.04 -11.61
CA ARG A 389 14.27 -3.63 -12.01
C ARG A 389 15.71 -3.19 -12.24
N PHE A 390 15.97 -2.61 -13.40
CA PHE A 390 17.29 -2.10 -13.81
C PHE A 390 17.13 -0.66 -14.26
N CYS A 391 17.90 0.26 -13.69
CA CYS A 391 17.82 1.69 -14.03
C CYS A 391 19.13 2.19 -14.64
N PHE A 392 19.04 3.24 -15.46
CA PHE A 392 20.15 3.70 -16.32
C PHE A 392 20.39 5.20 -16.21
N SER A 393 21.66 5.62 -16.12
CA SER A 393 22.08 7.04 -16.07
C SER A 393 22.04 7.70 -17.45
N ASP A 394 22.32 6.92 -18.49
CA ASP A 394 22.57 7.41 -19.85
C ASP A 394 21.60 6.79 -20.84
N GLY A 395 21.35 7.51 -21.95
CA GLY A 395 20.37 7.11 -22.96
C GLY A 395 18.95 7.56 -22.65
N ASP A 396 18.02 7.21 -23.54
CA ASP A 396 16.60 7.48 -23.31
C ASP A 396 15.93 6.35 -22.54
N LEU A 397 16.44 5.11 -22.63
CA LEU A 397 16.01 4.00 -21.78
C LEU A 397 16.45 4.26 -20.33
N ARG A 398 15.50 4.58 -19.44
CA ARG A 398 15.75 4.91 -18.03
C ARG A 398 15.54 3.76 -17.09
N MET A 399 14.65 2.84 -17.43
CA MET A 399 14.40 1.65 -16.63
C MET A 399 13.96 0.49 -17.51
N ALA A 400 14.39 -0.72 -17.17
CA ALA A 400 13.81 -1.96 -17.65
C ALA A 400 13.31 -2.76 -16.44
N PHE A 401 12.08 -3.23 -16.51
CA PHE A 401 11.53 -4.19 -15.55
C PHE A 401 11.22 -5.49 -16.27
N ILE A 402 11.72 -6.61 -15.74
CA ILE A 402 11.61 -7.92 -16.38
C ILE A 402 11.14 -8.92 -15.34
N SER A 403 10.05 -9.62 -15.63
CA SER A 403 9.46 -10.59 -14.72
C SER A 403 9.06 -11.87 -15.46
N PRO A 404 9.50 -13.05 -14.98
CA PRO A 404 8.97 -14.34 -15.41
C PRO A 404 7.64 -14.70 -14.72
N TRP A 405 7.19 -13.89 -13.74
CA TRP A 405 5.90 -14.04 -13.08
C TRP A 405 4.84 -13.30 -13.89
N ILE A 406 3.96 -14.06 -14.54
CA ILE A 406 2.87 -13.57 -15.37
C ILE A 406 1.60 -14.26 -14.91
N GLY A 407 0.54 -13.49 -14.66
CA GLY A 407 -0.79 -14.04 -14.36
C GLY A 407 -1.43 -14.69 -15.59
N HIS A 408 -2.51 -15.46 -15.43
CA HIS A 408 -3.19 -16.11 -16.55
C HIS A 408 -3.80 -15.07 -17.50
N LEU A 409 -3.15 -14.76 -18.62
CA LEU A 409 -3.66 -13.85 -19.65
C LEU A 409 -4.33 -14.60 -20.79
N GLU A 410 -5.58 -14.26 -21.11
CA GLU A 410 -6.23 -14.66 -22.35
C GLU A 410 -5.66 -13.86 -23.55
N PRO A 411 -5.43 -14.50 -24.72
CA PRO A 411 -4.77 -13.86 -25.87
C PRO A 411 -5.50 -12.66 -26.52
N SER A 412 -6.80 -12.47 -26.21
CA SER A 412 -7.67 -11.43 -26.80
C SER A 412 -7.49 -10.04 -26.19
N ASP A 413 -6.82 -9.96 -25.05
CA ASP A 413 -6.74 -8.76 -24.21
C ASP A 413 -5.62 -7.79 -24.65
N ARG A 414 -5.61 -7.47 -25.94
CA ARG A 414 -4.63 -6.55 -26.56
C ARG A 414 -4.97 -5.06 -26.39
N GLN A 415 -5.96 -4.70 -25.57
CA GLN A 415 -6.37 -3.31 -25.32
C GLN A 415 -6.14 -2.81 -23.89
N PHE A 416 -5.32 -3.50 -23.10
CA PHE A 416 -5.05 -3.08 -21.72
C PHE A 416 -4.14 -1.86 -21.67
N SER A 417 -4.77 -0.70 -21.44
CA SER A 417 -4.17 0.64 -21.35
C SER A 417 -3.99 1.13 -19.91
N ARG A 418 -3.89 0.23 -18.93
CA ARG A 418 -3.59 0.61 -17.54
C ARG A 418 -2.47 -0.26 -17.01
N PHE A 419 -1.31 0.38 -16.84
CA PHE A 419 -0.03 -0.19 -16.42
C PHE A 419 -0.11 -0.86 -15.04
N THR A 420 -0.55 -2.10 -14.98
CA THR A 420 -0.37 -2.99 -13.83
C THR A 420 0.86 -3.87 -14.05
N PRO A 421 1.89 -3.84 -13.19
CA PRO A 421 2.94 -4.85 -13.21
C PRO A 421 2.34 -6.15 -12.67
N GLU A 422 1.90 -7.03 -13.58
CA GLU A 422 0.81 -7.98 -13.30
C GLU A 422 1.06 -9.00 -12.18
N ILE A 423 2.30 -9.37 -11.82
CA ILE A 423 2.59 -9.96 -10.48
C ILE A 423 4.00 -9.56 -10.04
N ILE A 424 4.12 -8.69 -9.03
CA ILE A 424 5.41 -8.38 -8.39
C ILE A 424 5.62 -9.39 -7.26
N MET A 425 6.34 -10.47 -7.54
CA MET A 425 6.73 -11.39 -6.48
C MET A 425 7.92 -10.85 -5.69
N PRO A 426 7.91 -10.96 -4.35
CA PRO A 426 9.03 -10.58 -3.53
C PRO A 426 10.06 -11.71 -3.47
N LEU A 427 10.51 -12.18 -4.63
CA LEU A 427 11.45 -13.29 -4.80
C LEU A 427 12.45 -12.97 -5.93
N PRO A 428 13.74 -13.32 -5.77
CA PRO A 428 14.78 -13.06 -6.78
C PRO A 428 14.77 -14.07 -7.96
N PHE A 429 13.76 -14.92 -8.07
CA PHE A 429 13.65 -15.95 -9.09
C PHE A 429 12.20 -16.11 -9.56
N GLY A 430 12.01 -16.72 -10.72
CA GLY A 430 10.74 -17.11 -11.32
C GLY A 430 10.46 -18.61 -11.27
N PRO A 431 9.23 -19.02 -11.59
CA PRO A 431 8.91 -20.43 -11.76
C PRO A 431 9.62 -20.97 -13.02
N ALA A 432 10.24 -22.13 -12.92
CA ALA A 432 10.70 -22.85 -14.10
C ALA A 432 9.53 -23.39 -14.93
N PHE A 433 9.83 -23.74 -16.17
CA PHE A 433 8.89 -24.18 -17.20
C PHE A 433 7.80 -23.16 -17.53
N THR A 434 8.02 -21.89 -17.17
CA THR A 434 7.20 -20.80 -17.71
C THR A 434 7.43 -20.68 -19.21
N ASP A 435 6.41 -20.21 -19.92
CA ASP A 435 6.44 -20.01 -21.36
C ASP A 435 6.73 -18.56 -21.74
N ASP A 436 6.40 -17.62 -20.85
CA ASP A 436 6.31 -16.20 -21.14
C ASP A 436 7.18 -15.37 -20.18
N ILE A 437 7.74 -14.25 -20.68
CA ILE A 437 8.45 -13.23 -19.89
C ILE A 437 7.81 -11.86 -20.16
N LEU A 438 7.46 -11.15 -19.08
CA LEU A 438 6.98 -9.78 -19.14
C LEU A 438 8.18 -8.82 -19.16
N ILE A 439 8.19 -7.90 -20.10
CA ILE A 439 9.24 -6.92 -20.31
C ILE A 439 8.60 -5.53 -20.39
N ASN A 440 8.93 -4.66 -19.45
CA ASN A 440 8.52 -3.27 -19.42
C ASN A 440 9.75 -2.37 -19.61
N LEU A 441 9.78 -1.61 -20.71
CA LEU A 441 10.86 -0.67 -21.02
C LEU A 441 10.36 0.76 -20.86
N PHE A 442 11.09 1.56 -20.09
CA PHE A 442 10.72 2.91 -19.71
C PHE A 442 11.69 3.89 -20.35
N PHE A 443 11.17 4.76 -21.20
CA PHE A 443 11.95 5.74 -21.92
C PHE A 443 11.60 7.14 -21.41
N SER A 444 12.60 7.96 -21.09
CA SER A 444 12.40 9.36 -20.70
C SER A 444 13.60 10.21 -21.05
N THR A 445 13.32 11.41 -21.57
CA THR A 445 14.32 12.46 -21.85
C THR A 445 14.72 13.26 -20.61
N GLU A 446 14.26 12.86 -19.43
CA GLU A 446 14.61 13.52 -18.19
C GLU A 446 16.11 13.41 -17.88
N VAL A 447 16.68 14.50 -17.36
CA VAL A 447 18.04 14.53 -16.81
C VAL A 447 18.05 13.77 -15.49
N VAL A 448 18.86 12.72 -15.41
CA VAL A 448 18.95 11.88 -14.21
C VAL A 448 19.77 12.58 -13.13
N ASN A 449 19.50 12.25 -11.87
CA ASN A 449 20.23 12.77 -10.71
C ASN A 449 21.75 12.59 -10.90
N SER A 450 22.55 13.61 -10.59
CA SER A 450 24.02 13.53 -10.59
C SER A 450 24.61 12.38 -9.75
N LYS A 451 23.86 11.88 -8.76
CA LYS A 451 24.21 10.72 -7.94
C LYS A 451 24.00 9.38 -8.65
N CYS A 452 23.21 9.35 -9.71
CA CYS A 452 23.01 8.16 -10.53
C CYS A 452 24.28 7.88 -11.34
N LYS A 453 24.95 6.78 -11.00
CA LYS A 453 26.10 6.25 -11.75
C LYS A 453 25.79 4.80 -12.03
N THR A 454 25.61 4.45 -13.30
CA THR A 454 25.31 3.07 -13.68
C THR A 454 26.53 2.35 -14.18
N ASP A 455 26.59 1.05 -13.90
CA ASP A 455 27.67 0.16 -14.34
C ASP A 455 27.56 -0.21 -15.83
N HIS A 456 26.55 0.29 -16.55
CA HIS A 456 26.42 0.06 -17.98
C HIS A 456 27.60 0.69 -18.73
N LYS A 457 28.53 -0.15 -19.18
CA LYS A 457 29.64 0.24 -20.04
C LYS A 457 29.21 0.08 -21.49
N GLY A 458 28.98 1.19 -22.18
CA GLY A 458 28.65 1.14 -23.60
C GLY A 458 27.79 2.29 -24.11
N ASN A 459 27.58 2.33 -25.41
CA ASN A 459 26.64 3.22 -26.08
C ASN A 459 25.21 2.84 -25.67
N PRO A 460 24.47 3.75 -25.02
CA PRO A 460 23.13 3.41 -24.56
C PRO A 460 22.13 3.36 -25.72
N ILE A 461 20.98 2.71 -25.51
CA ILE A 461 19.84 2.79 -26.43
C ILE A 461 19.34 4.24 -26.42
N LEU A 462 19.70 4.98 -27.48
CA LEU A 462 19.31 6.36 -27.71
C LEU A 462 18.13 6.40 -28.67
N SER A 463 16.94 6.62 -28.13
CA SER A 463 15.83 7.07 -28.96
C SER A 463 16.04 8.55 -29.28
N PRO A 464 15.96 9.02 -30.53
CA PRO A 464 15.83 10.44 -30.76
C PRO A 464 14.39 10.82 -30.42
N MET A 465 14.04 10.95 -29.14
CA MET A 465 12.81 11.66 -28.73
C MET A 465 12.90 13.18 -29.05
N ASN A 466 13.50 13.56 -30.18
CA ASN A 466 13.59 14.93 -30.65
C ASN A 466 12.28 15.31 -31.32
N THR A 467 11.53 16.19 -30.65
CA THR A 467 10.13 16.52 -30.94
C THR A 467 9.89 17.28 -32.25
N LYS A 468 10.91 17.44 -33.12
CA LYS A 468 10.87 18.35 -34.27
C LYS A 468 10.81 17.67 -35.64
N ASN A 469 11.32 16.45 -35.80
CA ASN A 469 11.30 15.73 -37.09
C ASN A 469 10.72 14.32 -36.91
N PHE A 470 9.56 14.07 -37.53
CA PHE A 470 8.73 12.89 -37.31
C PHE A 470 8.99 11.78 -38.35
N THR A 471 9.97 10.90 -38.12
CA THR A 471 10.06 9.61 -38.84
C THR A 471 10.53 8.38 -38.06
N ASP A 472 11.02 8.47 -36.82
CA ASP A 472 11.94 7.42 -36.36
C ASP A 472 11.27 6.42 -35.39
N PHE A 473 10.99 5.23 -35.90
CA PHE A 473 10.81 4.02 -35.08
C PHE A 473 12.18 3.39 -34.81
N ILE A 474 12.32 2.68 -33.69
CA ILE A 474 13.50 1.86 -33.44
C ILE A 474 13.08 0.40 -33.48
N ILE A 475 13.86 -0.42 -34.18
CA ILE A 475 13.72 -1.88 -34.09
C ILE A 475 14.68 -2.36 -33.02
N VAL A 476 14.13 -2.94 -31.97
CA VAL A 476 14.90 -3.57 -30.91
C VAL A 476 14.73 -5.08 -31.03
N ASN A 477 15.85 -5.79 -30.99
CA ASN A 477 15.86 -7.23 -30.96
C ASN A 477 16.01 -7.70 -29.51
N LEU A 478 15.10 -8.58 -29.11
CA LEU A 478 15.09 -9.26 -27.82
C LEU A 478 15.56 -10.69 -28.06
N ARG A 479 16.57 -11.14 -27.32
CA ARG A 479 17.07 -12.52 -27.36
C ARG A 479 17.11 -13.09 -25.97
N LEU A 480 16.60 -14.29 -25.80
CA LEU A 480 16.70 -15.00 -24.54
C LEU A 480 17.77 -16.09 -24.66
N ILE A 481 18.78 -15.98 -23.80
CA ILE A 481 19.91 -16.91 -23.73
C ILE A 481 19.67 -17.89 -22.58
N SER A 482 19.76 -19.18 -22.89
CA SER A 482 19.58 -20.29 -21.96
C SER A 482 20.74 -20.43 -20.96
N PRO A 483 20.57 -21.22 -19.87
CA PRO A 483 21.65 -21.52 -18.93
C PRO A 483 22.87 -22.18 -19.59
N ASN A 484 22.68 -22.81 -20.75
CA ASN A 484 23.74 -23.44 -21.54
C ASN A 484 24.38 -22.48 -22.55
N TYR A 485 24.10 -21.18 -22.46
CA TYR A 485 24.60 -20.13 -23.36
C TYR A 485 24.10 -20.23 -24.80
N GLU A 486 22.94 -20.87 -25.02
CA GLU A 486 22.31 -21.00 -26.34
C GLU A 486 21.15 -20.01 -26.49
N GLU A 487 21.01 -19.41 -27.68
CA GLU A 487 19.84 -18.58 -28.00
C GLU A 487 18.61 -19.49 -28.14
N LYS A 488 17.66 -19.36 -27.21
CA LYS A 488 16.45 -20.19 -27.21
C LYS A 488 15.36 -19.61 -28.11
N CYS A 489 15.22 -18.29 -28.09
CA CYS A 489 14.19 -17.56 -28.81
C CYS A 489 14.64 -16.11 -29.01
N ALA A 490 14.20 -15.51 -30.11
CA ALA A 490 14.44 -14.12 -30.42
C ALA A 490 13.20 -13.50 -31.07
N THR A 491 12.94 -12.24 -30.75
CA THR A 491 11.85 -11.47 -31.37
C THR A 491 12.28 -10.04 -31.64
N ASN A 492 11.74 -9.45 -32.70
CA ASN A 492 11.97 -8.06 -33.05
C ASN A 492 10.73 -7.25 -32.67
N ILE A 493 10.94 -6.21 -31.87
CA ILE A 493 9.89 -5.28 -31.45
C ILE A 493 10.08 -3.93 -32.15
N LEU A 494 8.98 -3.38 -32.65
CA LEU A 494 8.95 -2.07 -33.27
C LEU A 494 8.53 -1.02 -32.23
N LEU A 495 9.45 -0.15 -31.85
CA LEU A 495 9.19 0.96 -30.95
C LEU A 495 8.78 2.19 -31.77
N ASN A 496 7.47 2.48 -31.82
CA ASN A 496 6.91 3.68 -32.47
C ASN A 496 6.37 4.68 -31.43
N TRP A 497 6.60 5.97 -31.68
CA TRP A 497 6.22 7.09 -30.80
C TRP A 497 5.03 7.92 -31.31
N LYS A 498 4.55 7.71 -32.55
CA LYS A 498 3.57 8.61 -33.23
C LYS A 498 2.13 8.54 -32.69
N ASN A 499 1.71 7.44 -32.07
CA ASN A 499 0.30 7.19 -31.73
C ASN A 499 0.04 7.02 -30.22
N GLU A 500 1.01 7.34 -29.36
CA GLU A 500 0.84 7.12 -27.92
C GLU A 500 0.52 8.44 -27.22
N GLU A 501 -0.49 8.38 -26.35
CA GLU A 501 -0.93 9.52 -25.55
C GLU A 501 0.25 10.07 -24.73
N THR A 502 0.84 11.15 -25.23
CA THR A 502 1.73 11.96 -24.41
C THR A 502 0.88 12.60 -23.33
N LYS A 503 1.03 12.17 -22.06
CA LYS A 503 0.50 12.92 -20.92
C LYS A 503 1.20 14.28 -20.88
N THR A 504 0.56 15.26 -21.51
CA THR A 504 0.98 16.65 -21.49
C THR A 504 0.51 17.25 -20.18
N THR A 505 1.45 17.49 -19.27
CA THR A 505 1.21 18.27 -18.05
C THR A 505 1.88 19.63 -18.24
N SER A 506 1.15 20.69 -17.85
CA SER A 506 1.34 22.16 -17.92
C SER A 506 2.65 22.82 -18.42
N THR A 507 2.54 24.12 -18.65
CA THR A 507 3.26 25.00 -19.60
C THR A 507 4.78 25.24 -19.45
N GLN A 508 5.56 24.42 -18.74
CA GLN A 508 7.02 24.55 -18.75
C GLN A 508 7.72 23.21 -18.98
N GLN A 509 8.19 23.03 -20.22
CA GLN A 509 8.92 21.88 -20.77
C GLN A 509 8.17 20.53 -20.73
N LYS A 510 7.64 20.12 -21.91
CA LYS A 510 7.10 18.79 -22.22
C LYS A 510 8.14 17.68 -21.96
N LYS A 511 8.35 17.28 -20.70
CA LYS A 511 9.11 16.06 -20.38
C LYS A 511 8.27 14.84 -20.78
N ARG A 512 8.68 14.15 -21.83
CA ARG A 512 8.02 12.94 -22.34
C ARG A 512 8.63 11.71 -21.67
N ALA A 513 7.81 10.93 -20.98
CA ALA A 513 8.12 9.58 -20.55
C ALA A 513 7.14 8.63 -21.25
N ILE A 514 7.66 7.50 -21.75
CA ILE A 514 6.87 6.50 -22.47
C ILE A 514 7.26 5.12 -21.97
N VAL A 515 6.27 4.26 -21.79
CA VAL A 515 6.45 2.89 -21.31
C VAL A 515 5.96 1.92 -22.36
N LYS A 516 6.77 0.91 -22.61
CA LYS A 516 6.54 -0.11 -23.63
C LYS A 516 6.55 -1.47 -22.97
N SER A 517 5.40 -2.11 -22.97
CA SER A 517 5.16 -3.41 -22.34
C SER A 517 5.06 -4.51 -23.40
N PHE A 518 5.75 -5.61 -23.18
CA PHE A 518 5.79 -6.75 -24.10
C PHE A 518 5.76 -8.05 -23.32
N VAL A 519 5.11 -9.07 -23.91
CA VAL A 519 5.22 -10.45 -23.46
C VAL A 519 6.02 -11.22 -24.51
N MET A 520 7.18 -11.73 -24.11
CA MET A 520 8.03 -12.57 -24.95
C MET A 520 7.73 -14.03 -24.68
N ARG A 521 7.24 -14.75 -25.70
CA ARG A 521 6.93 -16.18 -25.63
C ARG A 521 8.11 -17.01 -26.10
N CYS A 522 8.58 -17.90 -25.24
CA CYS A 522 9.77 -18.71 -25.48
C CYS A 522 9.59 -20.20 -25.21
N ASN A 523 8.44 -20.58 -24.63
CA ASN A 523 7.99 -21.94 -24.32
C ASN A 523 9.00 -22.79 -23.53
N ASN A 524 8.55 -23.38 -22.42
CA ASN A 524 9.29 -24.39 -21.67
C ASN A 524 10.70 -23.93 -21.25
N MET A 525 10.79 -22.85 -20.47
CA MET A 525 12.05 -22.36 -19.94
C MET A 525 12.52 -23.18 -18.73
N GLU A 526 13.49 -24.08 -18.95
CA GLU A 526 14.07 -24.95 -17.92
C GLU A 526 14.71 -24.21 -16.73
N PRO A 527 14.89 -24.87 -15.56
CA PRO A 527 15.55 -24.28 -14.41
C PRO A 527 16.97 -23.78 -14.71
N GLY A 528 17.37 -22.67 -14.09
CA GLY A 528 18.72 -22.14 -14.14
C GLY A 528 18.79 -20.63 -14.38
N LYS A 529 20.00 -20.14 -14.67
CA LYS A 529 20.27 -18.72 -14.93
C LYS A 529 20.09 -18.40 -16.42
N TRP A 530 19.09 -17.60 -16.72
CA TRP A 530 18.81 -17.09 -18.07
C TRP A 530 19.33 -15.66 -18.21
N THR A 531 19.52 -15.22 -19.46
CA THR A 531 19.88 -13.81 -19.75
C THR A 531 19.03 -13.29 -20.89
N LEU A 532 18.22 -12.26 -20.63
CA LEU A 532 17.58 -11.48 -21.69
C LEU A 532 18.57 -10.45 -22.22
N GLN A 533 18.80 -10.49 -23.52
CA GLN A 533 19.59 -9.51 -24.25
C GLN A 533 18.68 -8.58 -25.03
N ILE A 534 18.96 -7.28 -24.96
CA ILE A 534 18.22 -6.24 -25.70
C ILE A 534 19.22 -5.43 -26.51
N ARG A 535 19.00 -5.31 -27.82
CA ARG A 535 19.89 -4.59 -28.74
C ARG A 535 19.12 -3.83 -29.82
N GLU A 536 19.55 -2.62 -30.13
CA GLU A 536 19.10 -1.89 -31.32
C GLU A 536 19.62 -2.55 -32.61
N MET A 537 18.73 -2.79 -33.58
CA MET A 537 19.06 -3.49 -34.82
C MET A 537 19.46 -2.55 -35.97
N GLU A 538 18.74 -1.45 -36.18
CA GLU A 538 19.00 -0.59 -37.34
C GLU A 538 18.68 0.88 -37.06
N PRO A 539 19.67 1.79 -37.15
CA PRO A 539 21.11 1.50 -37.21
C PRO A 539 21.62 0.96 -35.86
N VAL A 540 22.43 -0.11 -35.86
CA VAL A 540 23.09 -0.61 -34.63
C VAL A 540 24.02 0.47 -34.07
N LYS A 541 23.55 1.21 -33.08
CA LYS A 541 24.34 2.25 -32.39
C LYS A 541 24.57 1.92 -30.94
N SER A 542 23.63 1.20 -30.31
CA SER A 542 23.72 0.79 -28.91
C SER A 542 24.52 -0.50 -28.72
N ASP A 543 25.10 -0.63 -27.53
CA ASP A 543 25.59 -1.90 -27.02
C ASP A 543 24.43 -2.82 -26.60
N VAL A 544 24.75 -4.08 -26.32
CA VAL A 544 23.79 -5.10 -25.89
C VAL A 544 23.56 -4.97 -24.38
N TYR A 545 22.32 -4.70 -24.00
CA TYR A 545 21.90 -4.73 -22.61
C TYR A 545 21.68 -6.17 -22.17
N HIS A 546 22.20 -6.53 -21.00
CA HIS A 546 22.11 -7.89 -20.46
C HIS A 546 21.33 -7.87 -19.15
N PHE A 547 20.27 -8.66 -19.09
CA PHE A 547 19.39 -8.74 -17.94
C PHE A 547 19.33 -10.18 -17.42
N PRO A 548 20.02 -10.49 -16.31
CA PRO A 548 20.01 -11.82 -15.74
C PRO A 548 18.65 -12.12 -15.09
N LEU A 549 18.18 -13.35 -15.28
CA LEU A 549 16.97 -13.90 -14.67
C LEU A 549 17.30 -15.28 -14.11
N TYR A 550 16.65 -15.70 -13.03
CA TYR A 550 16.80 -17.04 -12.48
C TYR A 550 15.46 -17.74 -12.45
N LEU A 551 15.38 -18.94 -13.00
CA LEU A 551 14.18 -19.78 -12.98
C LEU A 551 14.42 -21.01 -12.10
N PHE A 552 13.44 -21.35 -11.27
CA PHE A 552 13.56 -22.43 -10.32
C PHE A 552 12.33 -23.34 -10.34
N ASP A 553 12.57 -24.65 -10.40
CA ASP A 553 11.52 -25.66 -10.29
C ASP A 553 11.31 -26.03 -8.83
N ILE A 554 10.17 -25.60 -8.29
CA ILE A 554 9.80 -25.86 -6.89
C ILE A 554 8.92 -27.12 -6.78
N GLN A 555 8.45 -27.67 -7.90
CA GLN A 555 7.44 -28.73 -7.92
C GLN A 555 8.03 -30.14 -7.97
N THR A 556 9.31 -30.32 -8.28
CA THR A 556 9.92 -31.65 -8.36
C THR A 556 10.38 -32.19 -6.99
N SER A 557 10.00 -33.42 -6.71
CA SER A 557 10.22 -34.18 -5.47
C SER A 557 11.63 -34.76 -5.30
N GLY A 558 12.64 -34.15 -5.95
CA GLY A 558 14.04 -34.55 -5.82
C GLY A 558 14.66 -34.20 -4.46
N ASP A 559 15.99 -34.17 -4.38
CA ASP A 559 16.71 -33.62 -3.22
C ASP A 559 16.55 -32.11 -3.15
N LEU A 560 15.37 -31.69 -2.69
CA LEU A 560 14.95 -30.29 -2.53
C LEU A 560 15.98 -29.50 -1.70
N ALA A 561 16.64 -30.11 -0.72
CA ALA A 561 17.62 -29.43 0.12
C ALA A 561 18.87 -29.02 -0.68
N SER A 562 19.37 -29.90 -1.56
CA SER A 562 20.51 -29.60 -2.44
C SER A 562 20.17 -28.51 -3.46
N GLN A 563 18.98 -28.60 -4.09
CA GLN A 563 18.51 -27.59 -5.05
C GLN A 563 18.31 -26.21 -4.41
N LEU A 564 17.76 -26.16 -3.19
CA LEU A 564 17.56 -24.89 -2.48
C LEU A 564 18.87 -24.26 -2.01
N ASN A 565 19.93 -25.04 -1.76
CA ASN A 565 21.24 -24.49 -1.41
C ASN A 565 21.82 -23.61 -2.53
N GLU A 566 21.58 -23.97 -3.79
CA GLU A 566 22.04 -23.17 -4.95
C GLU A 566 21.36 -21.79 -5.00
N LEU A 567 20.12 -21.69 -4.51
CA LEU A 567 19.36 -20.43 -4.50
C LEU A 567 19.86 -19.43 -3.47
N VAL A 568 20.52 -19.86 -2.41
CA VAL A 568 20.83 -18.97 -1.28
C VAL A 568 21.73 -17.81 -1.70
N HIS A 569 22.55 -18.01 -2.73
CA HIS A 569 23.39 -16.97 -3.34
C HIS A 569 22.59 -15.82 -3.98
N LEU A 570 21.28 -15.99 -4.19
CA LEU A 570 20.38 -14.95 -4.66
C LEU A 570 20.06 -13.90 -3.59
N TRP A 571 20.52 -14.08 -2.35
CA TRP A 571 20.45 -13.09 -1.28
C TRP A 571 21.84 -12.64 -0.82
N ASP A 572 21.97 -11.33 -0.64
CA ASP A 572 23.13 -10.67 -0.08
C ASP A 572 22.87 -10.25 1.37
N LEU A 573 23.81 -10.59 2.25
CA LEU A 573 23.84 -10.07 3.62
C LEU A 573 24.23 -8.58 3.61
N LYS A 574 23.35 -7.72 4.11
CA LYS A 574 23.60 -6.28 4.24
C LYS A 574 23.96 -5.88 5.67
N ARG A 575 23.23 -6.40 6.66
CA ARG A 575 23.52 -6.16 8.09
C ARG A 575 23.32 -7.42 8.91
N PHE A 576 24.13 -7.58 9.96
CA PHE A 576 24.04 -8.65 10.93
C PHE A 576 24.37 -8.08 12.30
N LEU A 577 23.53 -8.34 13.29
CA LEU A 577 23.75 -7.93 14.68
C LEU A 577 23.44 -9.09 15.63
N LEU A 578 24.35 -9.34 16.57
CA LEU A 578 24.10 -10.19 17.73
C LEU A 578 23.59 -9.34 18.90
N LEU A 579 22.45 -9.71 19.45
CA LEU A 579 21.87 -9.06 20.62
C LEU A 579 22.29 -9.82 21.87
N ASN A 580 23.25 -9.22 22.59
CA ASN A 580 23.53 -9.63 23.95
C ASN A 580 22.58 -8.91 24.90
N ASN A 581 22.24 -9.53 26.04
CA ASN A 581 21.37 -8.97 27.09
C ASN A 581 21.77 -7.56 27.58
N GLU A 582 22.96 -7.07 27.25
CA GLU A 582 23.47 -5.75 27.64
C GLU A 582 23.36 -4.67 26.55
N ASN A 583 23.08 -5.02 25.27
CA ASN A 583 23.16 -4.09 24.13
C ASN A 583 21.94 -4.12 23.19
N SER A 584 20.73 -4.31 23.72
CA SER A 584 19.50 -4.48 22.91
C SER A 584 19.00 -3.23 22.14
N PHE A 585 19.73 -2.10 22.14
CA PHE A 585 19.28 -0.83 21.55
C PHE A 585 20.19 -0.19 20.50
N LYS A 586 21.20 -0.91 19.96
CA LYS A 586 22.09 -0.34 18.92
C LYS A 586 22.07 -1.14 17.60
N PHE A 587 20.92 -1.20 16.92
CA PHE A 587 20.85 -1.63 15.51
C PHE A 587 20.97 -0.44 14.53
N PHE A 588 20.93 0.79 15.06
CA PHE A 588 20.95 2.02 14.28
C PHE A 588 21.94 2.99 14.92
N GLU A 589 23.23 2.74 14.75
CA GLU A 589 24.12 3.90 14.65
C GLU A 589 23.75 4.61 13.35
N SER A 590 23.44 5.90 13.49
CA SER A 590 23.49 6.85 12.39
C SER A 590 24.80 6.63 11.65
N GLU A 591 24.76 6.49 10.33
CA GLU A 591 25.91 6.97 9.56
C GLU A 591 26.23 8.36 10.11
N THR A 592 27.47 8.52 10.55
CA THR A 592 28.03 9.76 11.05
C THR A 592 27.61 10.90 10.12
N GLN A 593 26.56 11.64 10.52
CA GLN A 593 26.51 13.04 10.21
C GLN A 593 27.65 13.63 11.00
N ASP A 594 28.60 14.28 10.32
CA ASP A 594 29.68 15.04 10.93
C ASP A 594 29.17 15.79 12.16
N GLU A 595 29.63 15.36 13.34
CA GLU A 595 29.27 15.91 14.64
C GLU A 595 29.87 17.31 14.77
N ASN A 596 29.00 18.31 14.80
CA ASN A 596 29.20 19.51 15.61
C ASN A 596 27.83 20.16 15.82
N LEU A 597 27.20 19.92 16.97
CA LEU A 597 26.31 20.86 17.68
C LEU A 597 25.77 20.21 18.99
N ASP A 598 26.45 20.51 20.10
CA ASP A 598 26.06 20.24 21.49
C ASP A 598 24.87 21.08 21.93
N ILE A 599 23.79 20.51 22.52
CA ILE A 599 22.92 21.16 23.53
C ILE A 599 22.27 20.10 24.50
N PRO A 600 22.19 20.34 25.83
CA PRO A 600 21.99 19.31 26.86
C PRO A 600 20.54 19.05 27.34
N LYS A 601 20.32 17.83 27.87
CA LYS A 601 19.04 17.27 28.39
C LYS A 601 18.72 17.68 29.84
N LYS A 602 17.43 17.79 30.18
CA LYS A 602 16.94 17.60 31.57
C LYS A 602 15.60 16.85 31.61
N LYS A 603 15.56 15.81 32.45
CA LYS A 603 14.45 14.86 32.70
C LYS A 603 13.45 15.39 33.73
N ILE A 604 12.17 15.02 33.61
CA ILE A 604 11.23 14.94 34.74
C ILE A 604 10.46 13.60 34.64
N LYS A 605 10.26 12.97 35.81
CA LYS A 605 9.80 11.59 36.03
C LYS A 605 8.27 11.49 36.11
N LEU A 606 7.80 10.32 35.68
CA LEU A 606 6.44 9.81 35.75
C LEU A 606 6.29 8.97 37.04
N SER A 607 5.37 9.31 37.93
CA SER A 607 4.85 8.41 38.95
C SER A 607 3.40 8.78 39.26
N ASP A 608 2.64 7.75 39.64
CA ASP A 608 1.28 7.79 40.16
C ASP A 608 0.23 7.81 39.03
N PHE A 609 -0.61 6.79 38.83
CA PHE A 609 -1.40 6.07 39.81
C PHE A 609 -1.77 4.65 39.36
N HIS A 610 -1.76 3.78 40.35
CA HIS A 610 -2.12 2.36 40.38
C HIS A 610 -3.62 2.13 40.62
N ASN A 611 -4.07 0.91 40.29
CA ASN A 611 -5.20 0.14 40.87
C ASN A 611 -6.60 0.50 40.39
N SER A 612 -7.58 -0.40 40.27
CA SER A 612 -7.72 -1.87 40.33
C SER A 612 -9.15 -2.13 39.80
N GLU A 613 -9.38 -3.03 38.84
CA GLU A 613 -9.70 -4.45 39.05
C GLU A 613 -11.15 -4.75 39.51
N ASN A 614 -11.75 -5.79 38.90
CA ASN A 614 -12.88 -6.63 39.33
C ASN A 614 -14.33 -6.16 38.97
N ALA A 615 -15.29 -6.99 38.53
CA ALA A 615 -15.37 -8.45 38.28
C ALA A 615 -16.65 -8.85 37.48
N LYS A 616 -16.51 -9.89 36.63
CA LYS A 616 -17.32 -11.13 36.38
C LYS A 616 -18.85 -11.21 36.10
N HIS A 617 -19.13 -12.13 35.13
CA HIS A 617 -20.23 -13.12 34.96
C HIS A 617 -21.62 -12.60 34.50
N GLN A 618 -22.45 -13.28 33.67
CA GLN A 618 -22.62 -14.69 33.27
C GLN A 618 -23.56 -14.82 32.03
N ARG A 619 -23.59 -16.02 31.42
CA ARG A 619 -24.31 -16.48 30.19
C ARG A 619 -25.85 -16.61 30.29
N SER A 620 -26.55 -16.43 29.15
CA SER A 620 -27.50 -17.39 28.47
C SER A 620 -28.14 -16.66 27.27
N GLY A 621 -28.47 -17.21 26.09
CA GLY A 621 -28.94 -18.56 25.72
C GLY A 621 -30.43 -18.49 25.30
N ASN A 622 -30.71 -18.67 24.00
CA ASN A 622 -32.02 -18.86 23.30
C ASN A 622 -32.87 -17.63 22.88
N SER A 623 -32.91 -17.32 21.57
CA SER A 623 -34.08 -16.67 20.92
C SER A 623 -34.21 -16.82 19.39
N ASP A 624 -33.55 -17.78 18.73
CA ASP A 624 -33.45 -17.80 17.25
C ASP A 624 -34.67 -18.33 16.46
N PHE A 625 -35.72 -18.84 17.12
CA PHE A 625 -36.87 -19.38 16.38
C PHE A 625 -37.99 -18.35 16.12
N HIS A 626 -38.06 -17.27 16.90
CA HIS A 626 -39.11 -16.26 16.75
C HIS A 626 -38.77 -15.14 15.76
N GLN A 627 -37.49 -14.88 15.50
CA GLN A 627 -37.08 -13.86 14.51
C GLN A 627 -37.32 -14.30 13.06
N TRP A 628 -37.33 -15.61 12.77
CA TRP A 628 -37.49 -16.12 11.41
C TRP A 628 -38.92 -15.92 10.85
N PHE A 629 -39.94 -15.95 11.71
CA PHE A 629 -41.34 -15.84 11.28
C PHE A 629 -41.80 -14.38 11.06
N ILE A 630 -41.15 -13.41 11.72
CA ILE A 630 -41.52 -11.99 11.65
C ILE A 630 -40.95 -11.31 10.39
N CYS A 631 -39.78 -11.76 9.90
CA CYS A 631 -39.11 -11.13 8.77
C CYS A 631 -39.66 -11.54 7.39
N THR A 632 -40.40 -12.64 7.28
CA THR A 632 -40.84 -13.17 5.97
C THR A 632 -42.24 -12.70 5.54
N GLY A 633 -43.06 -12.19 6.45
CA GLY A 633 -44.41 -11.67 6.14
C GLY A 633 -44.42 -10.36 5.33
N GLY A 634 -43.36 -9.56 5.41
CA GLY A 634 -43.24 -8.29 4.68
C GLY A 634 -43.11 -8.46 3.16
N PHE A 635 -42.44 -9.53 2.72
CA PHE A 635 -42.17 -9.78 1.29
C PHE A 635 -43.41 -10.15 0.48
N ALA A 636 -44.41 -10.81 1.08
CA ALA A 636 -45.64 -11.16 0.37
C ALA A 636 -46.53 -9.92 0.09
N SER A 637 -46.49 -8.94 0.98
CA SER A 637 -47.31 -7.71 0.87
C SER A 637 -46.77 -6.74 -0.18
N THR A 638 -45.44 -6.59 -0.24
CA THR A 638 -44.77 -5.71 -1.24
C THR A 638 -44.84 -6.29 -2.64
N PHE A 639 -44.78 -7.62 -2.78
CA PHE A 639 -44.91 -8.29 -4.07
C PHE A 639 -46.33 -8.17 -4.65
N SER A 640 -47.36 -8.26 -3.82
CA SER A 640 -48.75 -8.00 -4.26
C SER A 640 -48.97 -6.55 -4.70
N LEU A 641 -48.35 -5.58 -4.03
CA LEU A 641 -48.47 -4.17 -4.36
C LEU A 641 -47.85 -3.85 -5.74
N CYS A 642 -46.65 -4.39 -6.01
CA CYS A 642 -45.99 -4.24 -7.30
C CYS A 642 -46.77 -4.91 -8.44
N LEU A 643 -47.34 -6.10 -8.22
CA LEU A 643 -48.14 -6.79 -9.24
C LEU A 643 -49.40 -6.01 -9.61
N LEU A 644 -50.05 -5.36 -8.63
CA LEU A 644 -51.26 -4.58 -8.83
C LEU A 644 -50.99 -3.27 -9.58
N ILE A 645 -49.86 -2.61 -9.28
CA ILE A 645 -49.43 -1.40 -10.01
C ILE A 645 -49.11 -1.75 -11.48
N VAL A 646 -48.43 -2.87 -11.71
CA VAL A 646 -48.13 -3.34 -13.08
C VAL A 646 -49.42 -3.68 -13.84
N LEU A 647 -50.39 -4.34 -13.19
CA LEU A 647 -51.67 -4.68 -13.83
C LEU A 647 -52.55 -3.45 -14.14
N VAL A 648 -52.50 -2.41 -13.30
CA VAL A 648 -53.21 -1.14 -13.52
C VAL A 648 -52.54 -0.30 -14.61
N TYR A 649 -51.21 -0.33 -14.70
CA TYR A 649 -50.46 0.45 -15.69
C TYR A 649 -50.53 -0.16 -17.11
N TYR A 650 -50.58 -1.49 -17.23
CA TYR A 650 -50.52 -2.16 -18.53
C TYR A 650 -51.86 -2.36 -19.25
N ARG A 651 -53.02 -2.19 -18.58
CA ARG A 651 -54.33 -2.39 -19.21
C ARG A 651 -55.14 -1.10 -19.31
N LYS A 652 -55.03 -0.47 -20.48
CA LYS A 652 -55.86 0.65 -20.95
C LYS A 652 -57.29 0.17 -21.27
N SER A 653 -58.09 -0.26 -20.28
CA SER A 653 -59.55 -0.43 -20.44
C SER A 653 -60.31 -0.65 -19.13
N ARG A 654 -61.37 0.16 -18.94
CA ARG A 654 -62.52 0.08 -18.02
C ARG A 654 -62.45 -0.95 -16.89
N PHE A 655 -61.90 -0.56 -15.74
CA PHE A 655 -62.29 -1.14 -14.45
C PHE A 655 -63.21 -0.17 -13.71
N HIS A 656 -64.31 -0.67 -13.14
CA HIS A 656 -65.22 0.13 -12.33
C HIS A 656 -64.51 0.65 -11.07
N GLN A 657 -64.54 1.97 -10.86
CA GLN A 657 -63.87 2.66 -9.75
C GLN A 657 -64.16 2.05 -8.38
N ASN A 658 -65.34 1.46 -8.18
CA ASN A 658 -65.73 0.84 -6.91
C ASN A 658 -64.90 -0.42 -6.55
N LEU A 659 -64.40 -1.18 -7.53
CA LEU A 659 -63.60 -2.38 -7.24
C LEU A 659 -62.19 -2.03 -6.75
N ILE A 660 -61.63 -0.93 -7.27
CA ILE A 660 -60.32 -0.42 -6.86
C ILE A 660 -60.39 0.08 -5.42
N TRP A 661 -61.48 0.78 -5.05
CA TRP A 661 -61.70 1.23 -3.68
C TRP A 661 -61.87 0.08 -2.69
N VAL A 662 -62.55 -1.01 -3.06
CA VAL A 662 -62.71 -2.20 -2.20
C VAL A 662 -61.36 -2.91 -1.97
N LEU A 663 -60.52 -3.02 -3.00
CA LEU A 663 -59.19 -3.63 -2.89
C LEU A 663 -58.19 -2.76 -2.09
N LEU A 664 -58.31 -1.43 -2.19
CA LEU A 664 -57.52 -0.51 -1.35
C LEU A 664 -57.96 -0.59 0.12
N LEU A 665 -59.26 -0.63 0.38
CA LEU A 665 -59.80 -0.77 1.75
C LEU A 665 -59.42 -2.11 2.40
N SER A 666 -59.43 -3.22 1.66
CA SER A 666 -59.02 -4.52 2.21
C SER A 666 -57.52 -4.58 2.50
N MET A 667 -56.67 -3.95 1.68
CA MET A 667 -55.23 -3.83 1.92
C MET A 667 -54.91 -2.96 3.14
N ILE A 668 -55.60 -1.83 3.31
CA ILE A 668 -55.44 -0.98 4.51
C ILE A 668 -55.84 -1.76 5.77
N LEU A 669 -56.91 -2.56 5.71
CA LEU A 669 -57.34 -3.39 6.85
C LEU A 669 -56.29 -4.45 7.21
N ILE A 670 -55.65 -5.10 6.22
CA ILE A 670 -54.61 -6.11 6.45
C ILE A 670 -53.37 -5.49 7.09
N VAL A 671 -52.94 -4.30 6.64
CA VAL A 671 -51.78 -3.59 7.21
C VAL A 671 -52.07 -3.14 8.64
N LEU A 672 -53.28 -2.64 8.92
CA LEU A 672 -53.68 -2.28 10.29
C LEU A 672 -53.73 -3.49 11.22
N LEU A 673 -54.16 -4.65 10.73
CA LEU A 673 -54.17 -5.90 11.50
C LEU A 673 -52.74 -6.38 11.82
N GLN A 674 -51.81 -6.23 10.88
CA GLN A 674 -50.39 -6.55 11.08
C GLN A 674 -49.71 -5.61 12.07
N ILE A 675 -50.02 -4.30 12.03
CA ILE A 675 -49.51 -3.32 13.00
C ILE A 675 -50.07 -3.62 14.40
N ALA A 676 -51.34 -3.99 14.52
CA ALA A 676 -51.95 -4.38 15.79
C ALA A 676 -51.30 -5.67 16.37
N LEU A 677 -51.01 -6.66 15.53
CA LEU A 677 -50.29 -7.89 15.90
C LEU A 677 -48.83 -7.61 16.32
N TYR A 678 -48.15 -6.69 15.63
CA TYR A 678 -46.78 -6.29 15.98
C TYR A 678 -46.73 -5.57 17.34
N LEU A 679 -47.66 -4.64 17.58
CA LEU A 679 -47.72 -3.91 18.86
C LEU A 679 -48.12 -4.80 20.04
N THR A 680 -48.87 -5.88 19.81
CA THR A 680 -49.27 -6.82 20.86
C THR A 680 -48.25 -7.93 21.13
N LEU A 681 -47.39 -8.28 20.16
CA LEU A 681 -46.37 -9.35 20.31
C LEU A 681 -44.94 -8.83 20.56
N CYS A 682 -44.62 -7.61 20.14
CA CYS A 682 -43.28 -7.00 20.34
C CYS A 682 -43.29 -5.81 21.31
N GLY A 683 -44.45 -5.44 21.87
CA GLY A 683 -44.59 -4.39 22.87
C GLY A 683 -44.54 -4.93 24.29
N GLN A 684 -43.37 -5.41 24.74
CA GLN A 684 -43.00 -5.50 26.16
C GLN A 684 -41.49 -5.31 26.32
#